data_AF-A0A3D3RJ11-F1
#
_entry.id   AF-A0A3D3RJ11-F1
#
_cell.length_a   1.000
_cell.length_b   1.000
_cell.length_c   1.000
_cell.angle_alpha   90.00
_cell.angle_beta   90.00
_cell.angle_gamma   90.00
#
_symmetry.space_group_name_H-M   'P 1'
#
loop_
_entity.id
_entity.type
_entity.pdbx_description
1 polymer ?
#
loop_
_entity_poly.entity_id
_entity_poly.type
_entity_poly.pdbx_seq_one_letter_code
_entity_poly.pdbx_strand_id
1 'polypeptide(L)'
;MWKNYSAEFMKQNRASSISVVIAAFISALFLSLLCCLAYNFWTYEIESIVLEEGDWQGRITGTFEEKDITIIESFANVEKVKINEELSEGKNMVVDIYFQNMKSIYQDMPLIAEQLGLDETDLCYHEMLLSRYMVNDPQDENPPLLMMFYLGILLMVSLSLILIIHNSFAVSMNARVHQFGIFSSIGATPSQIRFCLIQEAVVLCTVPILIGSLIGIAVSYVTIQAVNWIGAEVIGRHEAVFQYHPLIFVVTVFVSALTVLISAWIPARKLSKLTPLQAIQGTDELCLKRKKHSRILSMLFGIEGELAGNALKAQKKAFRTSTLSLTLSFLSFTLMLCFFTLSGISTNHTYFERYQNAWDVMVTVQDTDIRNFVLDGSMENLQGVESSIVYQKTAAICPIEVDTISDEVINLGGLEAVASSSVHEENGMYKVKAPIVVMDDESFAKYCSQLGIQVKLDGSIILNRIWDSINSNFRYKEYVPFVREDADTITLQSVEQEGKEAEVPVLAYAQEPPVLREEYENYALVQFISFSLWNQIYGQLGGAETDLYIRVLAEDGATLDELNTLETELSVMLGQDYVFEMENRIQERLDNDNMIQGYMLIVGAICFLLTLIGIANVFSNTLGFLHQRRREFARYLSIGMTPVGMRKMFCIEALVIAGRPLLITLPITVISVSLMITASYLDPAEFLANVPVMPVILFILAIFGFVSLAYYMGGKKIVRDNLSDALRNDSIS
;
A
#
# COMPACT_ATOMS: atom_id res chain seq x y z
N MET A 1 34.01 40.99 -7.56
CA MET A 1 33.18 41.30 -8.75
C MET A 1 31.91 40.46 -8.79
N TRP A 2 32.00 39.14 -9.05
CA TRP A 2 30.83 38.25 -9.18
C TRP A 2 29.88 38.22 -7.98
N LYS A 3 30.40 38.24 -6.74
CA LYS A 3 29.55 38.29 -5.52
C LYS A 3 28.68 39.56 -5.44
N ASN A 4 29.26 40.73 -5.69
CA ASN A 4 28.53 42.01 -5.65
C ASN A 4 27.51 42.08 -6.77
N TYR A 5 27.87 41.60 -7.96
CA TYR A 5 26.98 41.51 -9.11
C TYR A 5 25.75 40.61 -8.83
N SER A 6 25.96 39.41 -8.29
CA SER A 6 24.84 38.53 -7.92
C SER A 6 23.94 39.16 -6.85
N ALA A 7 24.51 39.83 -5.85
CA ALA A 7 23.74 40.50 -4.80
C ALA A 7 22.89 41.67 -5.33
N GLU A 8 23.42 42.44 -6.25
CA GLU A 8 22.73 43.58 -6.87
C GLU A 8 21.60 43.11 -7.80
N PHE A 9 21.85 42.05 -8.58
CA PHE A 9 20.84 41.41 -9.41
C PHE A 9 19.67 40.87 -8.59
N MET A 10 19.94 40.14 -7.50
CA MET A 10 18.88 39.59 -6.64
C MET A 10 17.98 40.70 -6.06
N LYS A 11 18.53 41.88 -5.78
CA LYS A 11 17.76 43.05 -5.29
C LYS A 11 16.88 43.68 -6.37
N GLN A 12 17.39 43.78 -7.60
CA GLN A 12 16.71 44.43 -8.72
C GLN A 12 15.64 43.52 -9.36
N ASN A 13 15.86 42.21 -9.40
CA ASN A 13 15.00 41.26 -10.13
C ASN A 13 14.23 40.30 -9.22
N ARG A 14 13.46 40.89 -8.29
CA ARG A 14 12.76 40.16 -7.21
C ARG A 14 11.83 39.05 -7.71
N ALA A 15 11.08 39.27 -8.79
CA ALA A 15 10.08 38.29 -9.25
C ALA A 15 10.71 36.95 -9.68
N SER A 16 11.87 37.00 -10.35
CA SER A 16 12.59 35.81 -10.81
C SER A 16 13.24 35.06 -9.64
N SER A 17 13.86 35.80 -8.72
CA SER A 17 14.45 35.24 -7.49
C SER A 17 13.39 34.62 -6.58
N ILE A 18 12.22 35.25 -6.45
CA ILE A 18 11.09 34.73 -5.66
C ILE A 18 10.59 33.40 -6.23
N SER A 19 10.51 33.23 -7.55
CA SER A 19 10.09 31.96 -8.16
C SER A 19 11.04 30.80 -7.83
N VAL A 20 12.36 31.05 -7.83
CA VAL A 20 13.37 30.07 -7.41
C VAL A 20 13.27 29.75 -5.92
N VAL A 21 13.14 30.79 -5.08
CA VAL A 21 12.98 30.67 -3.62
C VAL A 21 11.75 29.83 -3.27
N ILE A 22 10.61 30.12 -3.90
CA ILE A 22 9.36 29.37 -3.68
C ILE A 22 9.51 27.91 -4.13
N ALA A 23 10.09 27.66 -5.30
CA ALA A 23 10.28 26.29 -5.79
C ALA A 23 11.20 25.45 -4.88
N ALA A 24 12.30 26.05 -4.39
CA ALA A 24 13.21 25.40 -3.46
C ALA A 24 12.56 25.17 -2.09
N PHE A 25 11.83 26.15 -1.57
CA PHE A 25 11.06 26.03 -0.33
C PHE A 25 10.05 24.88 -0.40
N ILE A 26 9.21 24.89 -1.44
CA ILE A 26 8.16 23.88 -1.65
C ILE A 26 8.78 22.48 -1.74
N SER A 27 9.85 22.32 -2.53
CA SER A 27 10.48 21.02 -2.71
C SER A 27 11.13 20.50 -1.44
N ALA A 28 11.83 21.35 -0.68
CA ALA A 28 12.44 20.96 0.60
C ALA A 28 11.38 20.64 1.67
N LEU A 29 10.30 21.42 1.72
CA LEU A 29 9.16 21.16 2.61
C LEU A 29 8.54 19.80 2.33
N PHE A 30 8.18 19.52 1.07
CA PHE A 30 7.54 18.25 0.72
C PHE A 30 8.50 17.06 0.88
N LEU A 31 9.77 17.20 0.51
CA LEU A 31 10.75 16.13 0.70
C LEU A 31 10.94 15.83 2.20
N SER A 32 11.09 16.86 3.03
CA SER A 32 11.25 16.68 4.47
C SER A 32 9.99 16.10 5.12
N LEU A 33 8.80 16.55 4.71
CA LEU A 33 7.52 16.03 5.18
C LEU A 33 7.36 14.55 4.83
N LEU A 34 7.60 14.17 3.57
CA LEU A 34 7.48 12.79 3.10
C LEU A 34 8.48 11.86 3.80
N CYS A 35 9.75 12.27 3.93
CA CYS A 35 10.74 11.48 4.66
C CYS A 35 10.40 11.34 6.15
N CYS A 36 9.90 12.40 6.78
CA CYS A 36 9.54 12.37 8.20
C CYS A 36 8.32 11.49 8.46
N LEU A 37 7.27 11.61 7.64
CA LEU A 37 6.10 10.74 7.73
C LEU A 37 6.44 9.29 7.44
N ALA A 38 7.20 9.01 6.37
CA ALA A 38 7.61 7.65 6.03
C ALA A 38 8.42 6.98 7.14
N TYR A 39 9.35 7.72 7.77
CA TYR A 39 10.11 7.22 8.91
C TYR A 39 9.21 6.91 10.10
N ASN A 40 8.30 7.82 10.46
CA ASN A 40 7.40 7.61 11.59
C ASN A 40 6.43 6.45 11.35
N PHE A 41 5.86 6.32 10.15
CA PHE A 41 5.01 5.16 9.82
C PHE A 41 5.80 3.86 9.86
N TRP A 42 7.01 3.84 9.32
CA TRP A 42 7.87 2.65 9.37
C TRP A 42 8.22 2.25 10.81
N THR A 43 8.56 3.21 11.67
CA THR A 43 8.85 2.94 13.07
C THR A 43 7.61 2.49 13.85
N TYR A 44 6.46 3.12 13.60
CA TYR A 44 5.18 2.73 14.19
C TYR A 44 4.82 1.28 13.86
N GLU A 45 4.94 0.89 12.60
CA GLU A 45 4.66 -0.49 12.15
C GLU A 45 5.59 -1.51 12.81
N ILE A 46 6.89 -1.21 12.91
CA ILE A 46 7.84 -2.08 13.61
C ILE A 46 7.48 -2.19 15.10
N GLU A 47 7.12 -1.07 15.73
CA GLU A 47 6.74 -1.04 17.14
C GLU A 47 5.47 -1.86 17.40
N SER A 48 4.45 -1.75 16.54
CA SER A 48 3.23 -2.56 16.61
C SER A 48 3.55 -4.05 16.51
N ILE A 49 4.31 -4.47 15.49
CA ILE A 49 4.69 -5.87 15.29
C ILE A 49 5.48 -6.40 16.50
N VAL A 50 6.41 -5.61 17.02
CA VAL A 50 7.22 -6.01 18.19
C VAL A 50 6.38 -6.10 19.47
N LEU A 51 5.36 -5.27 19.62
CA LEU A 51 4.43 -5.32 20.76
C LEU A 51 3.49 -6.54 20.68
N GLU A 52 3.08 -6.92 19.48
CA GLU A 52 2.14 -8.03 19.23
C GLU A 52 2.83 -9.40 19.20
N GLU A 53 3.95 -9.53 18.47
CA GLU A 53 4.60 -10.82 18.17
C GLU A 53 5.99 -10.97 18.80
N GLY A 54 6.57 -9.88 19.33
CA GLY A 54 7.93 -9.84 19.87
C GLY A 54 9.00 -9.42 18.85
N ASP A 55 10.25 -9.28 19.31
CA ASP A 55 11.38 -8.76 18.51
C ASP A 55 12.28 -9.84 17.87
N TRP A 56 11.88 -11.11 17.97
CA TRP A 56 12.63 -12.25 17.43
C TRP A 56 12.68 -12.22 15.89
N GLN A 57 13.73 -12.81 15.31
CA GLN A 57 13.95 -12.74 13.85
C GLN A 57 13.85 -14.11 13.19
N GLY A 58 14.51 -15.10 13.79
CA GLY A 58 14.34 -16.52 13.48
C GLY A 58 14.02 -17.27 14.76
N ARG A 59 13.22 -18.33 14.65
CA ARG A 59 12.82 -19.18 15.76
C ARG A 59 13.02 -20.63 15.35
N ILE A 60 13.53 -21.44 16.27
CA ILE A 60 13.70 -22.88 16.05
C ILE A 60 12.98 -23.62 17.17
N THR A 61 12.25 -24.67 16.81
CA THR A 61 11.55 -25.55 17.76
C THR A 61 12.17 -26.94 17.78
N GLY A 62 12.40 -27.50 18.96
CA GLY A 62 12.95 -28.84 19.07
C GLY A 62 13.44 -29.20 20.46
N THR A 63 14.01 -30.38 20.60
CA THR A 63 14.65 -30.82 21.84
C THR A 63 16.11 -30.37 21.87
N PHE A 64 16.44 -29.36 22.68
CA PHE A 64 17.79 -28.80 22.76
C PHE A 64 18.50 -29.14 24.09
N GLU A 65 19.80 -29.41 24.03
CA GLU A 65 20.70 -29.42 25.19
C GLU A 65 21.47 -28.08 25.29
N GLU A 66 22.07 -27.76 26.45
CA GLU A 66 22.87 -26.52 26.63
C GLU A 66 24.00 -26.37 25.58
N LYS A 67 24.54 -27.50 25.10
CA LYS A 67 25.58 -27.51 24.06
C LYS A 67 25.06 -26.97 22.72
N ASP A 68 23.78 -27.17 22.42
CA ASP A 68 23.17 -26.82 21.14
C ASP A 68 22.95 -25.31 21.06
N ILE A 69 22.56 -24.68 22.18
CA ILE A 69 22.49 -23.22 22.31
C ILE A 69 23.87 -22.59 22.07
N THR A 70 24.92 -23.19 22.65
CA THR A 70 26.30 -22.72 22.47
C THR A 70 26.75 -22.83 21.00
N ILE A 71 26.26 -23.84 20.27
CA ILE A 71 26.51 -23.98 18.83
C ILE A 71 25.84 -22.83 18.07
N ILE A 72 24.58 -22.51 18.36
CA ILE A 72 23.86 -21.40 17.72
C ILE A 72 24.59 -20.07 17.97
N GLU A 73 24.99 -19.80 19.22
CA GLU A 73 25.76 -18.59 19.58
C GLU A 73 27.13 -18.50 18.90
N SER A 74 27.68 -19.63 18.44
CA SER A 74 28.98 -19.66 17.76
C SER A 74 28.93 -19.17 16.31
N PHE A 75 27.73 -19.07 15.72
CA PHE A 75 27.55 -18.54 14.36
C PHE A 75 27.88 -17.05 14.31
N ALA A 76 28.71 -16.65 13.36
CA ALA A 76 29.25 -15.29 13.29
C ALA A 76 28.19 -14.19 13.11
N ASN A 77 27.04 -14.52 12.52
CA ASN A 77 25.95 -13.56 12.30
C ASN A 77 24.91 -13.56 13.43
N VAL A 78 25.00 -14.47 14.41
CA VAL A 78 24.09 -14.51 15.55
C VAL A 78 24.54 -13.47 16.58
N GLU A 79 23.63 -12.58 16.96
CA GLU A 79 23.84 -11.53 17.98
C GLU A 79 23.54 -12.04 19.38
N LYS A 80 22.37 -12.65 19.55
CA LYS A 80 21.90 -13.20 20.82
C LYS A 80 20.92 -14.33 20.56
N VAL A 81 20.83 -15.26 21.51
CA VAL A 81 19.89 -16.37 21.52
C VAL A 81 19.10 -16.29 22.82
N LYS A 82 17.78 -16.47 22.76
CA LYS A 82 16.90 -16.43 23.93
C LYS A 82 15.97 -17.63 23.91
N ILE A 83 15.88 -18.35 25.02
CA ILE A 83 14.88 -19.41 25.19
C ILE A 83 13.56 -18.74 25.52
N ASN A 84 12.51 -19.10 24.79
CA ASN A 84 11.15 -18.63 25.02
C ASN A 84 10.46 -19.60 25.99
N GLU A 85 10.48 -19.29 27.29
CA GLU A 85 9.92 -20.14 28.33
C GLU A 85 8.39 -20.26 28.25
N GLU A 86 7.69 -19.26 27.69
CA GLU A 86 6.23 -19.25 27.57
C GLU A 86 5.75 -20.23 26.50
N LEU A 87 6.49 -20.36 25.39
CA LEU A 87 6.15 -21.27 24.28
C LEU A 87 6.79 -22.66 24.42
N SER A 88 7.64 -22.88 25.41
CA SER A 88 8.33 -24.15 25.60
C SER A 88 7.51 -25.11 26.46
N GLU A 89 7.13 -26.27 25.90
CA GLU A 89 6.37 -27.30 26.61
C GLU A 89 7.17 -28.60 26.81
N GLY A 90 7.35 -28.96 28.08
CA GLY A 90 7.96 -30.23 28.47
C GLY A 90 9.41 -30.37 27.98
N LYS A 91 9.64 -31.17 26.94
CA LYS A 91 10.95 -31.38 26.32
C LYS A 91 11.15 -30.57 25.04
N ASN A 92 10.08 -30.02 24.48
CA ASN A 92 10.13 -29.23 23.26
C ASN A 92 10.40 -27.78 23.65
N MET A 93 11.58 -27.27 23.30
CA MET A 93 12.02 -25.93 23.64
C MET A 93 11.93 -25.03 22.41
N VAL A 94 11.53 -23.78 22.62
CA VAL A 94 11.44 -22.76 21.58
C VAL A 94 12.60 -21.78 21.78
N VAL A 95 13.42 -21.62 20.74
CA VAL A 95 14.63 -20.80 20.78
C VAL A 95 14.52 -19.65 19.79
N ASP A 96 14.50 -18.42 20.31
CA ASP A 96 14.50 -17.18 19.54
C ASP A 96 15.94 -16.75 19.22
N ILE A 97 16.21 -16.52 17.94
CA ILE A 97 17.52 -16.16 17.41
C ILE A 97 17.46 -14.75 16.82
N TYR A 98 18.48 -13.97 17.15
CA TYR A 98 18.64 -12.60 16.71
C TYR A 98 19.94 -12.48 15.92
N PHE A 99 19.89 -11.84 14.76
CA PHE A 99 21.00 -11.69 13.84
C PHE A 99 21.55 -10.27 13.81
N GLN A 100 22.87 -10.14 13.69
CA GLN A 100 23.56 -8.88 13.43
C GLN A 100 23.15 -8.30 12.06
N ASN A 101 22.96 -9.17 11.07
CA ASN A 101 22.48 -8.81 9.74
C ASN A 101 21.34 -9.74 9.31
N MET A 102 20.10 -9.27 9.47
CA MET A 102 18.88 -9.98 9.07
C MET A 102 18.84 -10.37 7.58
N LYS A 103 19.60 -9.72 6.69
CA LYS A 103 19.51 -9.97 5.24
C LYS A 103 19.98 -11.35 4.80
N SER A 104 20.80 -12.03 5.62
CA SER A 104 21.26 -13.38 5.34
C SER A 104 20.47 -14.44 6.11
N ILE A 105 19.34 -14.08 6.74
CA ILE A 105 18.60 -15.01 7.60
C ILE A 105 18.17 -16.30 6.87
N TYR A 106 17.66 -16.20 5.63
CA TYR A 106 17.30 -17.36 4.80
C TYR A 106 18.51 -18.18 4.30
N GLN A 107 19.73 -17.74 4.58
CA GLN A 107 20.96 -18.51 4.35
C GLN A 107 21.51 -19.09 5.66
N ASP A 108 21.46 -18.31 6.74
CA ASP A 108 22.05 -18.65 8.02
C ASP A 108 21.18 -19.65 8.80
N MET A 109 19.85 -19.49 8.80
CA MET A 109 18.93 -20.36 9.53
C MET A 109 18.99 -21.83 9.03
N PRO A 110 18.96 -22.13 7.71
CA PRO A 110 19.14 -23.50 7.24
C PRO A 110 20.48 -24.13 7.64
N LEU A 111 21.56 -23.34 7.67
CA LEU A 111 22.88 -23.82 8.12
C LEU A 111 22.90 -24.14 9.62
N ILE A 112 22.20 -23.34 10.42
CA ILE A 112 22.02 -23.60 11.85
C ILE A 112 21.24 -24.91 12.05
N ALA A 113 20.13 -25.10 11.31
CA ALA A 113 19.33 -26.32 11.37
C ALA A 113 20.10 -27.57 10.93
N GLU A 114 20.84 -27.51 9.81
CA GLU A 114 21.66 -28.63 9.33
C GLU A 114 22.70 -29.06 10.38
N GLN A 115 23.30 -28.09 11.09
CA GLN A 115 24.28 -28.38 12.13
C GLN A 115 23.68 -28.96 13.40
N LEU A 116 22.40 -28.69 13.67
CA LEU A 116 21.63 -29.23 14.79
C LEU A 116 20.90 -30.54 14.44
N GLY A 117 20.86 -30.92 13.16
CA GLY A 117 20.14 -32.08 12.66
C GLY A 117 18.62 -31.91 12.70
N LEU A 118 18.15 -30.69 12.47
CA LEU A 118 16.72 -30.34 12.44
C LEU A 118 16.20 -30.27 11.00
N ASP A 119 14.92 -30.55 10.84
CA ASP A 119 14.25 -30.49 9.54
C ASP A 119 13.74 -29.07 9.24
N GLU A 120 13.45 -28.77 7.97
CA GLU A 120 12.97 -27.44 7.54
C GLU A 120 11.66 -27.03 8.23
N THR A 121 10.85 -27.98 8.69
CA THR A 121 9.59 -27.75 9.42
C THR A 121 9.78 -27.17 10.82
N ASP A 122 10.99 -27.28 11.38
CA ASP A 122 11.31 -26.81 12.73
C ASP A 122 11.78 -25.34 12.75
N LEU A 123 11.87 -24.71 11.57
CA LEU A 123 12.30 -23.33 11.40
C LEU A 123 11.11 -22.40 11.18
N CYS A 124 11.05 -21.35 11.99
CA CYS A 124 10.12 -20.25 11.84
C CYS A 124 10.88 -18.95 11.58
N TYR A 125 10.38 -18.15 10.65
CA TYR A 125 10.91 -16.82 10.33
C TYR A 125 9.89 -15.77 10.74
N HIS A 126 10.35 -14.64 11.28
CA HIS A 126 9.46 -13.53 11.61
C HIS A 126 9.14 -12.72 10.34
N GLU A 127 8.34 -13.31 9.46
CA GLU A 127 8.04 -12.78 8.12
C GLU A 127 7.50 -11.33 8.14
N MET A 128 6.62 -11.00 9.09
CA MET A 128 6.06 -9.64 9.20
C MET A 128 7.14 -8.60 9.53
N LEU A 129 7.97 -8.84 10.54
CA LEU A 129 9.10 -7.97 10.88
C LEU A 129 10.14 -7.90 9.75
N LEU A 130 10.56 -9.05 9.19
CA LEU A 130 11.55 -9.13 8.12
C LEU A 130 11.11 -8.37 6.86
N SER A 131 9.84 -8.47 6.49
CA SER A 131 9.27 -7.76 5.35
C SER A 131 9.37 -6.23 5.50
N ARG A 132 9.24 -5.70 6.72
CA ARG A 132 9.41 -4.26 7.01
C ARG A 132 10.86 -3.80 6.83
N TYR A 133 11.83 -4.71 6.87
CA TYR A 133 13.23 -4.49 6.51
C TYR A 133 13.57 -4.85 5.06
N MET A 134 12.57 -5.18 4.24
CA MET A 134 12.72 -5.66 2.85
C MET A 134 13.55 -6.94 2.75
N VAL A 135 13.43 -7.80 3.76
CA VAL A 135 13.96 -9.16 3.76
C VAL A 135 12.76 -10.07 3.57
N ASN A 136 12.66 -10.70 2.40
CA ASN A 136 11.58 -11.60 2.04
C ASN A 136 12.20 -12.95 1.64
N ASP A 137 11.45 -14.03 1.79
CA ASP A 137 11.87 -15.35 1.35
C ASP A 137 12.16 -15.35 -0.17
N PRO A 138 13.37 -15.76 -0.60
CA PRO A 138 13.69 -15.93 -2.02
C PRO A 138 12.82 -16.95 -2.77
N GLN A 139 12.19 -17.90 -2.07
CA GLN A 139 11.34 -18.94 -2.63
C GLN A 139 9.86 -18.58 -2.65
N ASP A 140 9.46 -17.48 -2.03
CA ASP A 140 8.07 -17.00 -2.05
C ASP A 140 7.64 -16.63 -3.47
N GLU A 141 6.65 -17.36 -3.98
CA GLU A 141 6.09 -17.14 -5.32
C GLU A 141 5.33 -15.79 -5.42
N ASN A 142 4.93 -15.20 -4.28
CA ASN A 142 4.10 -13.99 -4.22
C ASN A 142 4.67 -12.93 -3.26
N PRO A 143 5.85 -12.35 -3.57
CA PRO A 143 6.49 -11.40 -2.67
C PRO A 143 5.60 -10.16 -2.43
N PRO A 144 5.65 -9.54 -1.23
CA PRO A 144 4.84 -8.36 -0.92
C PRO A 144 5.25 -7.14 -1.75
N LEU A 145 4.58 -6.93 -2.89
CA LEU A 145 4.86 -5.85 -3.86
C LEU A 145 4.44 -4.45 -3.37
N LEU A 146 3.70 -4.38 -2.27
CA LEU A 146 3.07 -3.16 -1.75
C LEU A 146 4.10 -2.07 -1.41
N MET A 147 5.18 -2.43 -0.70
CA MET A 147 6.24 -1.50 -0.34
C MET A 147 6.98 -0.95 -1.58
N MET A 148 7.25 -1.82 -2.57
CA MET A 148 7.89 -1.40 -3.83
C MET A 148 7.03 -0.40 -4.60
N PHE A 149 5.70 -0.58 -4.57
CA PHE A 149 4.77 0.36 -5.17
C PHE A 149 4.85 1.75 -4.51
N TYR A 150 4.84 1.82 -3.17
CA TYR A 150 5.00 3.09 -2.46
C TYR A 150 6.33 3.78 -2.77
N LEU A 151 7.44 3.03 -2.81
CA LEU A 151 8.73 3.56 -3.24
C LEU A 151 8.70 4.09 -4.67
N GLY A 152 8.01 3.38 -5.57
CA GLY A 152 7.80 3.81 -6.96
C GLY A 152 7.08 5.16 -7.06
N ILE A 153 5.99 5.34 -6.29
CA ILE A 153 5.28 6.62 -6.23
C ILE A 153 6.16 7.71 -5.63
N LEU A 154 6.81 7.44 -4.50
CA LEU A 154 7.71 8.39 -3.85
C LEU A 154 8.81 8.88 -4.82
N LEU A 155 9.37 7.95 -5.60
CA LEU A 155 10.36 8.27 -6.63
C LEU A 155 9.77 9.15 -7.74
N MET A 156 8.57 8.85 -8.27
CA MET A 156 7.90 9.71 -9.25
C MET A 156 7.64 11.13 -8.74
N VAL A 157 7.22 11.25 -7.47
CA VAL A 157 6.96 12.53 -6.81
C VAL A 157 8.26 13.32 -6.64
N SER A 158 9.33 12.68 -6.18
CA SER A 158 10.64 13.32 -6.04
C SER A 158 11.18 13.83 -7.38
N LEU A 159 11.04 13.05 -8.46
CA LEU A 159 11.40 13.45 -9.82
C LEU A 159 10.57 14.67 -10.27
N SER A 160 9.28 14.71 -9.93
CA SER A 160 8.44 15.86 -10.25
C SER A 160 8.94 17.15 -9.57
N LEU A 161 9.32 17.09 -8.28
CA LEU A 161 9.86 18.22 -7.51
C LEU A 161 11.21 18.72 -8.07
N ILE A 162 12.11 17.81 -8.44
CA ILE A 162 13.40 18.15 -9.09
C ILE A 162 13.14 18.96 -10.37
N LEU A 163 12.18 18.52 -11.19
CA LEU A 163 11.86 19.20 -12.46
C LEU A 163 11.26 20.61 -12.23
N ILE A 164 10.54 20.84 -11.13
CA ILE A 164 10.01 22.16 -10.75
C ILE A 164 11.16 23.13 -10.50
N ILE A 165 12.13 22.75 -9.66
CA ILE A 165 13.30 23.58 -9.37
C ILE A 165 14.10 23.86 -10.64
N HIS A 166 14.32 22.83 -11.46
CA HIS A 166 15.01 22.97 -12.73
C HIS A 166 14.33 24.01 -13.63
N ASN A 167 12.99 23.98 -13.74
CA ASN A 167 12.29 24.95 -14.56
C ASN A 167 12.42 26.38 -14.01
N SER A 168 12.29 26.57 -12.70
CA SER A 168 12.47 27.89 -12.07
C SER A 168 13.85 28.46 -12.34
N PHE A 169 14.92 27.65 -12.23
CA PHE A 169 16.27 28.08 -12.59
C PHE A 169 16.43 28.34 -14.09
N ALA A 170 15.86 27.49 -14.95
CA ALA A 170 15.92 27.69 -16.39
C ALA A 170 15.28 29.04 -16.78
N VAL A 171 14.14 29.40 -16.20
CA VAL A 171 13.50 30.71 -16.41
C VAL A 171 14.40 31.84 -15.90
N SER A 172 14.89 31.74 -14.66
CA SER A 172 15.69 32.80 -14.02
C SER A 172 17.05 33.04 -14.69
N MET A 173 17.72 31.97 -15.12
CA MET A 173 19.03 32.07 -15.79
C MET A 173 18.88 32.55 -17.24
N ASN A 174 17.84 32.11 -17.97
CA ASN A 174 17.62 32.54 -19.35
C ASN A 174 17.32 34.05 -19.45
N ALA A 175 16.72 34.66 -18.42
CA ALA A 175 16.50 36.10 -18.37
C ALA A 175 17.82 36.92 -18.44
N ARG A 176 18.98 36.29 -18.19
CA ARG A 176 20.29 36.96 -18.13
C ARG A 176 21.25 36.55 -19.25
N VAL A 177 20.78 35.85 -20.26
CA VAL A 177 21.60 35.41 -21.39
C VAL A 177 22.40 36.56 -21.98
N HIS A 178 21.75 37.72 -22.19
CA HIS A 178 22.40 38.90 -22.76
C HIS A 178 23.54 39.46 -21.89
N GLN A 179 23.31 39.59 -20.58
CA GLN A 179 24.30 40.10 -19.62
C GLN A 179 25.54 39.20 -19.57
N PHE A 180 25.36 37.88 -19.55
CA PHE A 180 26.47 36.94 -19.63
C PHE A 180 27.14 36.91 -21.01
N GLY A 181 26.41 37.26 -22.07
CA GLY A 181 26.97 37.53 -23.40
C GLY A 181 27.96 38.68 -23.40
N ILE A 182 27.63 39.79 -22.74
CA ILE A 182 28.54 40.93 -22.57
C ILE A 182 29.77 40.52 -21.76
N PHE A 183 29.60 39.82 -20.64
CA PHE A 183 30.74 39.34 -19.86
C PHE A 183 31.64 38.39 -20.63
N SER A 184 31.07 37.48 -21.43
CA SER A 184 31.84 36.59 -22.30
C SER A 184 32.60 37.36 -23.40
N SER A 185 32.04 38.48 -23.89
CA SER A 185 32.72 39.38 -24.84
C SER A 185 33.91 40.10 -24.21
N ILE A 186 33.82 40.44 -22.92
CA ILE A 186 34.89 41.08 -22.14
C ILE A 186 35.97 40.05 -21.72
N GLY A 187 35.73 38.75 -21.91
CA GLY A 187 36.70 37.68 -21.66
C GLY A 187 36.36 36.75 -20.49
N ALA A 188 35.14 36.78 -19.96
CA ALA A 188 34.71 35.83 -18.92
C ALA A 188 34.68 34.39 -19.46
N THR A 189 35.33 33.47 -18.74
CA THR A 189 35.37 32.05 -19.14
C THR A 189 34.03 31.34 -18.82
N PRO A 190 33.66 30.29 -19.58
CA PRO A 190 32.48 29.46 -19.28
C PRO A 190 32.46 28.93 -17.85
N SER A 191 33.62 28.61 -17.29
CA SER A 191 33.74 28.14 -15.90
C SER A 191 33.39 29.24 -14.89
N GLN A 192 33.80 30.49 -15.14
CA GLN A 192 33.47 31.63 -14.28
C GLN A 192 31.97 31.95 -14.30
N ILE A 193 31.33 31.91 -15.47
CA ILE A 193 29.88 32.13 -15.60
C ILE A 193 29.09 31.04 -14.87
N ARG A 194 29.46 29.77 -15.09
CA ARG A 194 28.81 28.63 -14.40
C ARG A 194 28.98 28.74 -12.88
N PHE A 195 30.18 29.05 -12.40
CA PHE A 195 30.45 29.18 -10.97
C PHE A 195 29.62 30.31 -10.35
N CYS A 196 29.52 31.47 -11.02
CA CYS A 196 28.68 32.57 -10.57
C CYS A 196 27.20 32.17 -10.43
N LEU A 197 26.65 31.49 -11.43
CA LEU A 197 25.26 31.03 -11.44
C LEU A 197 24.96 30.00 -10.34
N ILE A 198 25.90 29.10 -10.08
CA ILE A 198 25.76 28.10 -9.01
C ILE A 198 25.89 28.74 -7.64
N GLN A 199 26.79 29.71 -7.45
CA GLN A 199 26.89 30.46 -6.20
C GLN A 199 25.59 31.21 -5.86
N GLU A 200 24.97 31.83 -6.86
CA GLU A 200 23.68 32.48 -6.68
C GLU A 200 22.57 31.46 -6.35
N ALA A 201 22.54 30.33 -7.04
CA ALA A 201 21.58 29.25 -6.75
C ALA A 201 21.70 28.77 -5.30
N VAL A 202 22.94 28.56 -4.81
CA VAL A 202 23.18 28.21 -3.41
C VAL A 202 22.66 29.30 -2.48
N VAL A 203 23.02 30.56 -2.69
CA VAL A 203 22.59 31.67 -1.83
C VAL A 203 21.07 31.82 -1.80
N LEU A 204 20.40 31.69 -2.94
CA LEU A 204 18.94 31.78 -3.05
C LEU A 204 18.22 30.61 -2.37
N CYS A 205 18.82 29.41 -2.36
CA CYS A 205 18.15 28.20 -1.89
C CYS A 205 18.53 27.78 -0.47
N THR A 206 19.65 28.24 0.11
CA THR A 206 20.06 27.84 1.47
C THR A 206 18.98 28.11 2.52
N VAL A 207 18.48 29.34 2.60
CA VAL A 207 17.45 29.72 3.60
C VAL A 207 16.12 29.01 3.32
N PRO A 208 15.59 28.98 2.09
CA PRO A 208 14.38 28.24 1.75
C PRO A 208 14.45 26.74 2.05
N ILE A 209 15.59 26.08 1.83
CA ILE A 209 15.75 24.66 2.16
C ILE A 209 15.63 24.47 3.66
N LEU A 210 16.36 25.25 4.47
CA LEU A 210 16.33 25.10 5.93
C LEU A 210 14.92 25.37 6.50
N ILE A 211 14.28 26.46 6.09
CA ILE A 211 12.93 26.79 6.55
C ILE A 211 11.93 25.75 6.05
N GLY A 212 12.04 25.33 4.78
CA GLY A 212 11.19 24.29 4.20
C GLY A 212 11.29 22.98 4.98
N SER A 213 12.50 22.50 5.25
CA SER A 213 12.72 21.28 6.03
C SER A 213 12.15 21.39 7.45
N LEU A 214 12.38 22.50 8.15
CA LEU A 214 11.83 22.71 9.50
C LEU A 214 10.29 22.72 9.51
N ILE A 215 9.67 23.40 8.54
CA ILE A 215 8.21 23.40 8.41
C ILE A 215 7.70 22.01 8.03
N GLY A 216 8.41 21.27 7.17
CA GLY A 216 8.05 19.89 6.82
C GLY A 216 7.99 18.98 8.05
N ILE A 217 8.96 19.10 8.96
CA ILE A 217 8.96 18.38 10.26
C ILE A 217 7.78 18.82 11.12
N ALA A 218 7.55 20.13 11.25
CA ALA A 218 6.44 20.65 12.05
C ALA A 218 5.07 20.18 11.53
N VAL A 219 4.89 20.17 10.21
CA VAL A 219 3.67 19.64 9.57
C VAL A 219 3.57 18.14 9.81
N SER A 220 4.67 17.38 9.76
CA SER A 220 4.66 15.95 10.10
C SER A 220 4.22 15.72 11.54
N TYR A 221 4.73 16.50 12.50
CA TYR A 221 4.32 16.41 13.90
C TYR A 221 2.82 16.68 14.06
N VAL A 222 2.31 17.76 13.47
CA VAL A 222 0.87 18.07 13.48
C VAL A 222 0.06 16.96 12.83
N THR A 223 0.57 16.35 11.76
CA THR A 223 -0.09 15.22 11.09
C THR A 223 -0.20 14.02 12.04
N ILE A 224 0.87 13.62 12.72
CA ILE A 224 0.82 12.49 13.67
C ILE A 224 -0.14 12.77 14.82
N GLN A 225 -0.12 14.00 15.37
CA GLN A 225 -1.06 14.39 16.42
C GLN A 225 -2.52 14.36 15.95
N ALA A 226 -2.78 14.82 14.72
CA ALA A 226 -4.12 14.74 14.13
C ALA A 226 -4.55 13.28 13.95
N VAL A 227 -3.65 12.39 13.52
CA VAL A 227 -3.94 10.96 13.38
C VAL A 227 -4.23 10.33 14.75
N ASN A 228 -3.48 10.66 15.81
CA ASN A 228 -3.75 10.15 17.16
C ASN A 228 -5.07 10.68 17.72
N TRP A 229 -5.38 11.96 17.51
CA TRP A 229 -6.64 12.54 17.98
C TRP A 229 -7.86 11.91 17.32
N ILE A 230 -7.76 11.61 16.02
CA ILE A 230 -8.85 10.99 15.26
C ILE A 230 -8.95 9.49 15.55
N GLY A 231 -7.81 8.83 15.80
CA GLY A 231 -7.74 7.41 16.13
C GLY A 231 -7.85 7.10 17.63
N ALA A 232 -8.20 8.07 18.48
CA ALA A 232 -8.23 7.89 19.94
C ALA A 232 -9.31 6.91 20.42
N GLU A 233 -10.33 6.67 19.60
CA GLU A 233 -11.44 5.75 19.88
C GLU A 233 -11.22 4.35 19.27
N VAL A 234 -10.06 4.09 18.64
CA VAL A 234 -9.75 2.77 18.06
C VAL A 234 -9.20 1.85 19.16
N ILE A 235 -9.93 0.78 19.49
CA ILE A 235 -9.51 -0.25 20.46
C ILE A 235 -8.31 -1.03 19.89
N GLY A 236 -7.34 -1.40 20.75
CA GLY A 236 -6.12 -2.13 20.35
C GLY A 236 -5.03 -1.27 19.71
N ARG A 237 -5.33 -0.04 19.30
CA ARG A 237 -4.34 0.87 18.71
C ARG A 237 -3.44 1.50 19.78
N HIS A 238 -2.12 1.35 19.61
CA HIS A 238 -1.16 2.14 20.40
C HIS A 238 -0.98 3.56 19.82
N GLU A 239 -0.72 4.54 20.69
CA GLU A 239 -0.48 5.91 20.26
C GLU A 239 0.80 5.99 19.41
N ALA A 240 0.71 6.66 18.25
CA ALA A 240 1.88 6.91 17.43
C ALA A 240 2.72 8.01 18.08
N VAL A 241 3.84 7.65 18.68
CA VAL A 241 4.77 8.62 19.25
C VAL A 241 5.57 9.25 18.11
N PHE A 242 5.55 10.58 18.02
CA PHE A 242 6.39 11.27 17.04
C PHE A 242 7.87 11.04 17.37
N GLN A 243 8.55 10.27 16.51
CA GLN A 243 9.97 10.01 16.59
C GLN A 243 10.70 10.75 15.47
N TYR A 244 11.83 11.36 15.81
CA TYR A 244 12.63 12.07 14.82
C TYR A 244 14.13 11.93 15.07
N HIS A 245 14.78 11.13 14.22
CA HIS A 245 16.22 10.97 14.28
C HIS A 245 16.94 12.15 13.59
N PRO A 246 17.90 12.84 14.24
CA PRO A 246 18.59 14.01 13.65
C PRO A 246 19.26 13.75 12.30
N LEU A 247 19.65 12.50 12.03
CA LEU A 247 20.22 12.09 10.73
C LEU A 247 19.23 12.30 9.57
N ILE A 248 17.92 12.17 9.80
CA ILE A 248 16.89 12.44 8.79
C ILE A 248 16.94 13.91 8.36
N PHE A 249 17.16 14.83 9.30
CA PHE A 249 17.33 16.25 8.97
C PHE A 249 18.58 16.46 8.11
N VAL A 250 19.70 15.86 8.50
CA VAL A 250 20.96 15.99 7.76
C VAL A 250 20.82 15.43 6.35
N VAL A 251 20.21 14.25 6.21
CA VAL A 251 19.97 13.58 4.92
C VAL A 251 19.00 14.39 4.06
N THR A 252 17.87 14.85 4.60
CA THR A 252 16.88 15.64 3.83
C THR A 252 17.45 16.97 3.36
N VAL A 253 18.23 17.68 4.19
CA VAL A 253 18.92 18.92 3.81
C VAL A 253 20.01 18.63 2.77
N PHE A 254 20.79 17.56 2.95
CA PHE A 254 21.83 17.16 1.99
C PHE A 254 21.24 16.80 0.63
N VAL A 255 20.19 15.97 0.59
CA VAL A 255 19.49 15.57 -0.64
C VAL A 255 18.81 16.78 -1.29
N SER A 256 18.22 17.69 -0.51
CA SER A 256 17.65 18.94 -1.03
C SER A 256 18.72 19.84 -1.67
N ALA A 257 19.88 19.97 -1.01
CA ALA A 257 21.01 20.74 -1.54
C ALA A 257 21.56 20.11 -2.83
N LEU A 258 21.74 18.79 -2.86
CA LEU A 258 22.18 18.05 -4.05
C LEU A 258 21.17 18.23 -5.19
N THR A 259 19.88 18.14 -4.89
CA THR A 259 18.78 18.37 -5.83
C THR A 259 18.84 19.76 -6.45
N VAL A 260 19.04 20.80 -5.65
CA VAL A 260 19.20 22.18 -6.14
C VAL A 260 20.43 22.31 -7.02
N LEU A 261 21.56 21.73 -6.60
CA LEU A 261 22.80 21.78 -7.38
C LEU A 261 22.63 21.12 -8.75
N ILE A 262 22.05 19.92 -8.81
CA ILE A 262 21.78 19.22 -10.08
C ILE A 262 20.81 20.04 -10.94
N SER A 263 19.73 20.55 -10.34
CA SER A 263 18.70 21.31 -11.03
C SER A 263 19.19 22.65 -11.60
N ALA A 264 20.09 23.34 -10.88
CA ALA A 264 20.71 24.58 -11.34
C ALA A 264 21.88 24.32 -12.31
N TRP A 265 22.56 23.18 -12.18
CA TRP A 265 23.72 22.85 -12.99
C TRP A 265 23.40 22.65 -14.46
N ILE A 266 22.29 21.98 -14.76
CA ILE A 266 21.85 21.71 -16.14
C ILE A 266 21.67 23.02 -16.94
N PRO A 267 20.87 24.02 -16.48
CA PRO A 267 20.72 25.29 -17.18
C PRO A 267 22.01 26.13 -17.13
N ALA A 268 22.76 26.13 -16.02
CA ALA A 268 24.01 26.88 -15.92
C ALA A 268 25.08 26.41 -16.92
N ARG A 269 25.23 25.08 -17.11
CA ARG A 269 26.16 24.50 -18.09
C ARG A 269 25.75 24.82 -19.52
N LYS A 270 24.45 24.85 -19.79
CA LYS A 270 23.92 25.21 -21.11
C LYS A 270 24.20 26.68 -21.41
N LEU A 271 23.95 27.56 -20.43
CA LEU A 271 24.15 29.00 -20.55
C LEU A 271 25.63 29.37 -20.71
N SER A 272 26.52 28.75 -19.92
CA SER A 272 27.94 29.09 -19.97
C SER A 272 28.66 28.73 -21.26
N LYS A 273 28.05 27.85 -22.08
CA LYS A 273 28.57 27.45 -23.39
C LYS A 273 28.09 28.32 -24.54
N LEU A 274 27.21 29.30 -24.29
CA LEU A 274 26.73 30.21 -25.35
C LEU A 274 27.86 31.15 -25.77
N THR A 275 28.03 31.34 -27.08
CA THR A 275 28.99 32.31 -27.60
C THR A 275 28.49 33.74 -27.39
N PRO A 276 29.39 34.74 -27.30
CA PRO A 276 28.97 36.13 -27.10
C PRO A 276 28.01 36.63 -28.18
N LEU A 277 28.23 36.21 -29.43
CA LEU A 277 27.35 36.51 -30.55
C LEU A 277 25.95 35.89 -30.37
N GLN A 278 25.87 34.61 -29.98
CA GLN A 278 24.58 33.94 -29.69
C GLN A 278 23.84 34.54 -28.50
N ALA A 279 24.57 35.05 -27.51
CA ALA A 279 23.98 35.67 -26.33
C ALA A 279 23.48 37.10 -26.60
N ILE A 280 24.19 37.87 -27.44
CA ILE A 280 23.85 39.25 -27.82
C ILE A 280 22.73 39.29 -28.87
N GLN A 281 22.75 38.38 -29.85
CA GLN A 281 21.63 38.24 -30.80
C GLN A 281 20.34 37.75 -30.11
N GLY A 282 20.42 37.39 -28.82
CA GLY A 282 19.46 36.55 -28.13
C GLY A 282 19.57 35.14 -28.69
N THR A 283 19.51 34.12 -27.83
CA THR A 283 19.32 32.72 -28.25
C THR A 283 18.36 32.72 -29.41
N ASP A 284 18.83 32.34 -30.62
CA ASP A 284 18.13 32.43 -31.91
C ASP A 284 16.64 32.67 -31.70
N GLU A 285 16.12 33.83 -32.16
CA GLU A 285 14.69 34.04 -32.28
C GLU A 285 14.05 32.69 -32.59
N LEU A 286 13.16 32.22 -31.70
CA LEU A 286 12.52 30.90 -31.79
C LEU A 286 11.60 30.79 -33.03
N CYS A 287 11.97 31.43 -34.13
CA CYS A 287 11.53 31.14 -35.47
C CYS A 287 11.87 29.68 -35.77
N LEU A 288 10.84 28.86 -35.88
CA LEU A 288 10.92 27.56 -36.51
C LEU A 288 11.74 27.68 -37.82
N LYS A 289 12.85 26.95 -37.95
CA LYS A 289 13.60 26.82 -39.24
C LYS A 289 12.70 26.40 -40.42
N ARG A 290 11.48 25.89 -40.14
CA ARG A 290 10.42 25.61 -41.11
C ARG A 290 9.04 25.71 -40.42
N LYS A 291 8.15 26.61 -40.86
CA LYS A 291 6.75 26.66 -40.38
C LYS A 291 6.09 25.30 -40.66
N LYS A 292 5.72 24.55 -39.62
CA LYS A 292 5.02 23.26 -39.75
C LYS A 292 3.57 23.46 -39.34
N HIS A 293 2.66 23.48 -40.32
CA HIS A 293 1.21 23.56 -40.08
C HIS A 293 0.76 22.58 -38.99
N SER A 294 0.00 23.09 -38.02
CA SER A 294 -0.61 22.30 -36.96
C SER A 294 -2.01 21.87 -37.38
N ARG A 295 -2.13 20.85 -38.26
CA ARG A 295 -3.41 20.45 -38.89
C ARG A 295 -4.59 20.36 -37.91
N ILE A 296 -4.39 19.78 -36.73
CA ILE A 296 -5.44 19.60 -35.72
C ILE A 296 -5.87 20.94 -35.08
N LEU A 297 -4.90 21.76 -34.66
CA LEU A 297 -5.18 23.05 -34.02
C LEU A 297 -5.70 24.09 -35.01
N SER A 298 -5.22 24.08 -36.24
CA SER A 298 -5.72 24.97 -37.30
C SER A 298 -7.12 24.59 -37.75
N MET A 299 -7.46 23.29 -37.71
CA MET A 299 -8.81 22.80 -38.03
C MET A 299 -9.82 23.16 -36.93
N LEU A 300 -9.45 23.01 -35.65
CA LEU A 300 -10.36 23.27 -34.53
C LEU A 300 -10.49 24.77 -34.17
N PHE A 301 -9.42 25.56 -34.33
CA PHE A 301 -9.37 26.93 -33.81
C PHE A 301 -8.83 27.97 -34.81
N GLY A 302 -8.76 27.62 -36.10
CA GLY A 302 -8.38 28.56 -37.16
C GLY A 302 -6.95 29.11 -37.02
N ILE A 303 -6.78 30.41 -37.31
CA ILE A 303 -5.48 31.09 -37.35
C ILE A 303 -4.89 31.22 -35.94
N GLU A 304 -5.72 31.51 -34.94
CA GLU A 304 -5.31 31.60 -33.53
C GLU A 304 -4.80 30.24 -33.02
N GLY A 305 -5.42 29.14 -33.45
CA GLY A 305 -4.95 27.78 -33.18
C GLY A 305 -3.62 27.46 -33.85
N GLU A 306 -3.42 27.92 -35.08
CA GLU A 306 -2.15 27.77 -35.76
C GLU A 306 -1.02 28.55 -35.08
N LEU A 307 -1.29 29.78 -34.62
CA LEU A 307 -0.35 30.59 -33.85
C LEU A 307 0.02 29.92 -32.51
N ALA A 308 -0.98 29.46 -31.75
CA ALA A 308 -0.77 28.70 -30.51
C ALA A 308 0.06 27.42 -30.77
N GLY A 309 -0.29 26.65 -31.80
CA GLY A 309 0.43 25.42 -32.14
C GLY A 309 1.87 25.66 -32.60
N ASN A 310 2.12 26.75 -33.33
CA ASN A 310 3.46 27.12 -33.77
C ASN A 310 4.33 27.59 -32.60
N ALA A 311 3.75 28.34 -31.65
CA ALA A 311 4.43 28.73 -30.43
C ALA A 311 4.84 27.54 -29.55
N LEU A 312 3.93 26.60 -29.32
CA LEU A 312 4.21 25.37 -28.58
C LEU A 312 5.30 24.52 -29.27
N LYS A 313 5.33 24.51 -30.61
CA LYS A 313 6.36 23.80 -31.39
C LYS A 313 7.71 24.50 -31.39
N ALA A 314 7.73 25.82 -31.31
CA ALA A 314 8.96 26.62 -31.27
C ALA A 314 9.78 26.35 -30.00
N GLN A 315 9.11 26.13 -28.86
CA GLN A 315 9.75 25.90 -27.55
C GLN A 315 9.74 24.43 -27.09
N LYS A 316 9.71 23.46 -28.00
CA LYS A 316 9.59 22.02 -27.70
C LYS A 316 10.46 21.51 -26.55
N LYS A 317 11.70 21.99 -26.40
CA LYS A 317 12.62 21.51 -25.34
C LYS A 317 12.20 21.97 -23.95
N ALA A 318 11.87 23.25 -23.77
CA ALA A 318 11.39 23.78 -22.48
C ALA A 318 9.98 23.25 -22.16
N PHE A 319 9.15 23.07 -23.19
CA PHE A 319 7.82 22.50 -23.04
C PHE A 319 7.86 21.04 -22.57
N ARG A 320 8.75 20.21 -23.12
CA ARG A 320 8.90 18.79 -22.75
C ARG A 320 9.17 18.59 -21.27
N THR A 321 10.06 19.38 -20.66
CA THR A 321 10.38 19.24 -19.23
C THR A 321 9.21 19.63 -18.34
N SER A 322 8.47 20.67 -18.72
CA SER A 322 7.26 21.09 -18.00
C SER A 322 6.12 20.08 -18.13
N THR A 323 5.85 19.58 -19.35
CA THR A 323 4.85 18.52 -19.57
C THR A 323 5.21 17.25 -18.81
N LEU A 324 6.49 16.86 -18.80
CA LEU A 324 6.97 15.67 -18.08
C LEU A 324 6.76 15.77 -16.56
N SER A 325 7.08 16.92 -15.98
CA SER A 325 6.87 17.15 -14.55
C SER A 325 5.39 17.09 -14.17
N LEU A 326 4.53 17.66 -15.02
CA LEU A 326 3.08 17.62 -14.84
C LEU A 326 2.50 16.22 -15.03
N THR A 327 2.98 15.46 -16.02
CA THR A 327 2.58 14.05 -16.20
C THR A 327 2.96 13.21 -14.99
N LEU A 328 4.16 13.40 -14.42
CA LEU A 328 4.61 12.62 -13.26
C LEU A 328 3.75 12.89 -12.03
N SER A 329 3.42 14.16 -11.76
CA SER A 329 2.55 14.52 -10.64
C SER A 329 1.14 13.97 -10.81
N PHE A 330 0.55 14.09 -12.01
CA PHE A 330 -0.78 13.56 -12.26
C PHE A 330 -0.79 12.03 -12.22
N LEU A 331 0.20 11.37 -12.81
CA LEU A 331 0.36 9.92 -12.76
C LEU A 331 0.46 9.45 -11.31
N SER A 332 1.35 10.05 -10.50
CA SER A 332 1.52 9.70 -9.08
C SER A 332 0.21 9.81 -8.31
N PHE A 333 -0.52 10.92 -8.49
CA PHE A 333 -1.82 11.11 -7.84
C PHE A 333 -2.86 10.07 -8.26
N THR A 334 -3.01 9.82 -9.57
CA THR A 334 -4.00 8.86 -10.07
C THR A 334 -3.68 7.42 -9.69
N LEU A 335 -2.41 7.00 -9.78
CA LEU A 335 -1.98 5.66 -9.37
C LEU A 335 -2.19 5.46 -7.88
N MET A 336 -1.88 6.48 -7.07
CA MET A 336 -2.11 6.43 -5.64
C MET A 336 -3.60 6.23 -5.31
N LEU A 337 -4.49 7.01 -5.91
CA LEU A 337 -5.94 6.84 -5.72
C LEU A 337 -6.44 5.46 -6.15
N CYS A 338 -6.04 5.00 -7.34
CA CYS A 338 -6.46 3.69 -7.84
C CYS A 338 -5.93 2.55 -6.97
N PHE A 339 -4.71 2.66 -6.46
CA PHE A 339 -4.15 1.71 -5.50
C PHE A 339 -4.99 1.63 -4.23
N PHE A 340 -5.37 2.77 -3.64
CA PHE A 340 -6.16 2.74 -2.42
C PHE A 340 -7.58 2.23 -2.63
N THR A 341 -8.20 2.53 -3.76
CA THR A 341 -9.47 1.90 -4.14
C THR A 341 -9.31 0.38 -4.24
N LEU A 342 -8.26 -0.10 -4.90
CA LEU A 342 -7.99 -1.53 -5.03
C LEU A 342 -7.70 -2.18 -3.67
N SER A 343 -6.92 -1.51 -2.82
CA SER A 343 -6.62 -1.96 -1.46
C SER A 343 -7.89 -2.05 -0.62
N GLY A 344 -8.78 -1.04 -0.69
CA GLY A 344 -10.05 -1.06 0.04
C GLY A 344 -10.96 -2.20 -0.41
N ILE A 345 -11.06 -2.47 -1.72
CA ILE A 345 -11.78 -3.64 -2.23
C ILE A 345 -11.11 -4.92 -1.70
N SER A 346 -9.77 -5.00 -1.71
CA SER A 346 -9.07 -6.16 -1.18
C SER A 346 -9.36 -6.40 0.29
N THR A 347 -9.48 -5.35 1.10
CA THR A 347 -9.84 -5.41 2.53
C THR A 347 -11.27 -5.89 2.73
N ASN A 348 -12.19 -5.62 1.81
CA ASN A 348 -13.57 -6.11 1.89
C ASN A 348 -13.73 -7.63 1.67
N HIS A 349 -12.67 -8.33 1.24
CA HIS A 349 -12.65 -9.79 1.12
C HIS A 349 -11.88 -10.44 2.29
N THR A 350 -11.67 -9.72 3.38
CA THR A 350 -11.04 -10.26 4.59
C THR A 350 -11.97 -11.26 5.27
N TYR A 351 -11.36 -12.09 6.13
CA TYR A 351 -12.06 -13.05 6.99
C TYR A 351 -13.30 -12.44 7.66
N PHE A 352 -13.16 -11.24 8.22
CA PHE A 352 -14.23 -10.54 8.91
C PHE A 352 -15.48 -10.35 8.05
N GLU A 353 -15.34 -9.84 6.82
CA GLU A 353 -16.48 -9.60 5.91
C GLU A 353 -17.14 -10.92 5.48
N ARG A 354 -16.35 -11.99 5.29
CA ARG A 354 -16.85 -13.32 4.90
C ARG A 354 -17.70 -13.97 6.00
N TYR A 355 -17.28 -13.84 7.25
CA TYR A 355 -17.95 -14.48 8.40
C TYR A 355 -18.80 -13.52 9.23
N GLN A 356 -19.02 -12.28 8.79
CA GLN A 356 -19.79 -11.29 9.55
C GLN A 356 -21.23 -11.71 9.87
N ASN A 357 -21.80 -12.68 9.16
CA ASN A 357 -23.17 -13.15 9.43
C ASN A 357 -23.18 -14.53 10.11
N ALA A 358 -22.02 -15.08 10.46
CA ALA A 358 -21.90 -16.39 11.08
C ALA A 358 -21.94 -16.35 12.61
N TRP A 359 -21.93 -15.15 13.21
CA TRP A 359 -21.90 -14.94 14.66
C TRP A 359 -22.37 -13.53 15.01
N ASP A 360 -22.86 -13.33 16.24
CA ASP A 360 -23.12 -12.03 16.84
C ASP A 360 -22.29 -11.81 18.10
N VAL A 361 -22.24 -12.84 18.96
CA VAL A 361 -21.33 -12.91 20.10
C VAL A 361 -20.52 -14.20 20.00
N MET A 362 -19.21 -14.08 20.08
CA MET A 362 -18.30 -15.21 20.12
C MET A 362 -17.65 -15.26 21.50
N VAL A 363 -17.68 -16.42 22.13
CA VAL A 363 -16.97 -16.67 23.39
C VAL A 363 -15.87 -17.69 23.15
N THR A 364 -14.66 -17.37 23.58
CA THR A 364 -13.52 -18.28 23.64
C THR A 364 -13.25 -18.60 25.10
N VAL A 365 -13.54 -19.83 25.52
CA VAL A 365 -13.29 -20.32 26.87
C VAL A 365 -11.92 -20.98 26.90
N GLN A 366 -11.00 -20.40 27.64
CA GLN A 366 -9.60 -20.79 27.64
C GLN A 366 -9.38 -22.09 28.42
N ASP A 367 -8.45 -22.93 27.95
CA ASP A 367 -7.96 -24.13 28.64
C ASP A 367 -9.05 -25.09 29.14
N THR A 368 -10.16 -25.18 28.42
CA THR A 368 -11.35 -25.93 28.82
C THR A 368 -11.70 -26.99 27.79
N ASP A 369 -11.47 -28.26 28.14
CA ASP A 369 -11.93 -29.41 27.34
C ASP A 369 -13.46 -29.50 27.35
N ILE A 370 -14.07 -29.72 26.18
CA ILE A 370 -15.53 -29.84 26.02
C ILE A 370 -16.17 -30.91 26.92
N ARG A 371 -15.42 -31.91 27.37
CA ARG A 371 -15.89 -32.95 28.31
C ARG A 371 -16.07 -32.44 29.73
N ASN A 372 -15.34 -31.39 30.10
CA ASN A 372 -15.40 -30.76 31.41
C ASN A 372 -16.34 -29.55 31.43
N PHE A 373 -16.78 -29.11 30.26
CA PHE A 373 -17.65 -27.96 30.13
C PHE A 373 -19.09 -28.29 30.53
N VAL A 374 -19.57 -27.56 31.54
CA VAL A 374 -20.94 -27.64 32.06
C VAL A 374 -21.50 -26.23 32.17
N LEU A 375 -22.71 -26.03 31.65
CA LEU A 375 -23.49 -24.81 31.76
C LEU A 375 -24.69 -25.02 32.69
N ASP A 376 -24.87 -24.12 33.65
CA ASP A 376 -26.06 -24.04 34.49
C ASP A 376 -27.21 -23.35 33.72
N GLY A 377 -27.83 -24.09 32.80
CA GLY A 377 -28.94 -23.63 31.97
C GLY A 377 -28.70 -23.84 30.47
N SER A 378 -29.74 -23.62 29.66
CA SER A 378 -29.58 -23.59 28.19
C SER A 378 -29.48 -22.14 27.71
N MET A 379 -28.45 -21.85 26.92
CA MET A 379 -28.24 -20.55 26.28
C MET A 379 -29.39 -20.15 25.36
N GLU A 380 -30.17 -21.12 24.87
CA GLU A 380 -31.34 -20.88 24.02
C GLU A 380 -32.53 -20.26 24.77
N ASN A 381 -32.48 -20.26 26.11
CA ASN A 381 -33.49 -19.58 26.93
C ASN A 381 -33.17 -18.09 27.13
N LEU A 382 -32.01 -17.61 26.67
CA LEU A 382 -31.69 -16.18 26.71
C LEU A 382 -32.59 -15.41 25.76
N GLN A 383 -33.04 -14.24 26.21
CA GLN A 383 -33.91 -13.40 25.40
C GLN A 383 -33.10 -12.77 24.26
N GLY A 384 -33.54 -12.98 23.02
CA GLY A 384 -32.88 -12.43 21.82
C GLY A 384 -31.81 -13.33 21.21
N VAL A 385 -31.66 -14.58 21.65
CA VAL A 385 -30.81 -15.58 21.01
C VAL A 385 -31.63 -16.42 20.02
N GLU A 386 -31.20 -16.45 18.76
CA GLU A 386 -31.78 -17.33 17.73
C GLU A 386 -31.14 -18.73 17.78
N SER A 387 -29.81 -18.80 17.89
CA SER A 387 -29.11 -20.08 18.03
C SER A 387 -27.78 -19.93 18.74
N SER A 388 -27.36 -20.99 19.42
CA SER A 388 -26.04 -21.12 20.02
C SER A 388 -25.42 -22.45 19.62
N ILE A 389 -24.10 -22.48 19.40
CA ILE A 389 -23.34 -23.71 19.18
C ILE A 389 -22.13 -23.69 20.08
N VAL A 390 -21.95 -24.77 20.85
CA VAL A 390 -20.71 -25.04 21.59
C VAL A 390 -19.90 -26.05 20.80
N TYR A 391 -18.64 -25.72 20.53
CA TYR A 391 -17.76 -26.61 19.79
C TYR A 391 -16.30 -26.48 20.21
N GLN A 392 -15.54 -27.52 19.92
CA GLN A 392 -14.09 -27.57 20.10
C GLN A 392 -13.47 -28.19 18.85
N LYS A 393 -12.27 -27.75 18.51
CA LYS A 393 -11.55 -28.23 17.34
C LYS A 393 -10.46 -29.20 17.74
N THR A 394 -10.13 -30.10 16.82
CA THR A 394 -9.01 -31.03 16.94
C THR A 394 -8.56 -31.43 15.54
N ALA A 395 -7.37 -31.99 15.41
CA ALA A 395 -6.79 -32.38 14.13
C ALA A 395 -6.59 -33.89 14.05
N ALA A 396 -6.98 -34.47 12.91
CA ALA A 396 -6.68 -35.85 12.55
C ALA A 396 -6.13 -35.92 11.13
N ILE A 397 -5.65 -37.10 10.74
CA ILE A 397 -5.30 -37.43 9.36
C ILE A 397 -6.26 -38.50 8.87
N CYS A 398 -6.83 -38.31 7.69
CA CYS A 398 -7.65 -39.31 7.02
C CYS A 398 -6.86 -39.91 5.85
N PRO A 399 -6.47 -41.19 5.90
CA PRO A 399 -5.98 -41.89 4.73
C PRO A 399 -7.13 -42.17 3.76
N ILE A 400 -7.01 -41.73 2.51
CA ILE A 400 -8.00 -41.96 1.45
C ILE A 400 -7.39 -42.72 0.27
N GLU A 401 -8.12 -43.71 -0.25
CA GLU A 401 -7.71 -44.47 -1.43
C GLU A 401 -7.81 -43.59 -2.70
N VAL A 402 -6.89 -43.76 -3.65
CA VAL A 402 -6.92 -43.01 -4.93
C VAL A 402 -8.26 -43.20 -5.68
N ASP A 403 -8.87 -44.39 -5.57
CA ASP A 403 -10.14 -44.72 -6.24
C ASP A 403 -11.37 -44.04 -5.62
N THR A 404 -11.24 -43.47 -4.41
CA THR A 404 -12.32 -42.75 -3.71
C THR A 404 -12.41 -41.28 -4.10
N ILE A 405 -11.41 -40.75 -4.82
CA ILE A 405 -11.41 -39.37 -5.30
C ILE A 405 -12.57 -39.15 -6.29
N SER A 406 -13.22 -37.99 -6.21
CA SER A 406 -14.34 -37.63 -7.08
C SER A 406 -13.93 -37.56 -8.56
N ASP A 407 -14.89 -37.79 -9.46
CA ASP A 407 -14.64 -37.68 -10.90
C ASP A 407 -14.29 -36.24 -11.31
N GLU A 408 -14.82 -35.24 -10.59
CA GLU A 408 -14.52 -33.83 -10.76
C GLU A 408 -13.04 -33.53 -10.48
N VAL A 409 -12.49 -34.02 -9.36
CA VAL A 409 -11.07 -33.83 -9.03
C VAL A 409 -10.17 -34.58 -10.02
N ILE A 410 -10.57 -35.77 -10.46
CA ILE A 410 -9.85 -36.51 -11.51
C ILE A 410 -9.82 -35.68 -12.81
N ASN A 411 -10.93 -35.03 -13.19
CA ASN A 411 -11.00 -34.18 -14.38
C ASN A 411 -10.13 -32.91 -14.28
N LEU A 412 -9.87 -32.43 -13.07
CA LEU A 412 -8.92 -31.33 -12.81
C LEU A 412 -7.46 -31.77 -12.92
N GLY A 413 -7.17 -33.06 -13.11
CA GLY A 413 -5.82 -33.60 -13.20
C GLY A 413 -5.37 -34.34 -11.93
N GLY A 414 -6.31 -34.64 -11.02
CA GLY A 414 -6.06 -35.36 -9.78
C GLY A 414 -5.74 -34.46 -8.59
N LEU A 415 -5.65 -35.05 -7.41
CA LEU A 415 -5.47 -34.32 -6.15
C LEU A 415 -4.14 -33.54 -6.11
N GLU A 416 -3.07 -34.10 -6.66
CA GLU A 416 -1.75 -33.44 -6.73
C GLU A 416 -1.77 -32.17 -7.58
N ALA A 417 -2.60 -32.13 -8.64
CA ALA A 417 -2.71 -30.94 -9.49
C ALA A 417 -3.38 -29.77 -8.76
N VAL A 418 -4.28 -30.06 -7.84
CA VAL A 418 -5.07 -29.08 -7.11
C VAL A 418 -4.42 -28.69 -5.78
N ALA A 419 -3.84 -29.66 -5.07
CA ALA A 419 -3.23 -29.51 -3.74
C ALA A 419 -1.70 -29.34 -3.74
N SER A 420 -1.07 -29.35 -4.92
CA SER A 420 0.37 -29.17 -5.16
C SER A 420 1.27 -30.01 -4.24
N SER A 421 1.87 -29.40 -3.22
CA SER A 421 2.81 -30.01 -2.27
C SER A 421 2.19 -30.42 -0.94
N SER A 422 0.90 -30.11 -0.72
CA SER A 422 0.23 -30.37 0.57
C SER A 422 -0.16 -31.82 0.77
N VAL A 423 -0.18 -32.61 -0.31
CA VAL A 423 -0.64 -34.01 -0.29
C VAL A 423 0.31 -34.85 -1.13
N HIS A 424 0.75 -35.99 -0.59
CA HIS A 424 1.58 -36.96 -1.30
C HIS A 424 0.91 -38.33 -1.33
N GLU A 425 0.95 -38.96 -2.50
CA GLU A 425 0.54 -40.36 -2.63
C GLU A 425 1.64 -41.26 -2.04
N GLU A 426 1.27 -42.10 -1.09
CA GLU A 426 2.14 -43.13 -0.52
C GLU A 426 1.42 -44.48 -0.58
N ASN A 427 1.95 -45.43 -1.36
CA ASN A 427 1.39 -46.77 -1.54
C ASN A 427 -0.07 -46.84 -2.02
N GLY A 428 -0.51 -45.92 -2.91
CA GLY A 428 -1.88 -45.89 -3.42
C GLY A 428 -2.91 -45.25 -2.48
N MET A 429 -2.44 -44.58 -1.43
CA MET A 429 -3.25 -43.81 -0.47
C MET A 429 -2.74 -42.38 -0.41
N TYR A 430 -3.67 -41.43 -0.27
CA TYR A 430 -3.34 -40.06 0.12
C TYR A 430 -3.56 -39.88 1.62
N LYS A 431 -2.60 -39.29 2.32
CA LYS A 431 -2.77 -38.83 3.70
C LYS A 431 -3.29 -37.39 3.66
N VAL A 432 -4.54 -37.19 4.02
CA VAL A 432 -5.21 -35.88 3.95
C VAL A 432 -5.52 -35.39 5.36
N LYS A 433 -5.34 -34.10 5.62
CA LYS A 433 -5.76 -33.51 6.90
C LYS A 433 -7.27 -33.63 7.06
N ALA A 434 -7.69 -34.04 8.24
CA ALA A 434 -9.10 -34.15 8.64
C ALA A 434 -9.31 -33.36 9.95
N PRO A 435 -9.44 -32.02 9.88
CA PRO A 435 -9.86 -31.23 11.02
C PRO A 435 -11.21 -31.73 11.51
N ILE A 436 -11.34 -31.93 12.82
CA ILE A 436 -12.56 -32.41 13.45
C ILE A 436 -13.13 -31.26 14.28
N VAL A 437 -14.39 -30.93 14.01
CA VAL A 437 -15.18 -30.01 14.81
C VAL A 437 -16.12 -30.84 15.68
N VAL A 438 -15.79 -30.87 16.97
CA VAL A 438 -16.58 -31.54 18.01
C VAL A 438 -17.65 -30.58 18.49
N MET A 439 -18.91 -30.88 18.21
CA MET A 439 -20.05 -30.06 18.60
C MET A 439 -20.79 -30.68 19.78
N ASP A 440 -21.44 -29.86 20.61
CA ASP A 440 -22.41 -30.41 21.56
C ASP A 440 -23.52 -31.20 20.84
N ASP A 441 -24.08 -32.19 21.52
CA ASP A 441 -25.01 -33.15 20.90
C ASP A 441 -26.30 -32.47 20.38
N GLU A 442 -26.73 -31.36 21.00
CA GLU A 442 -27.92 -30.61 20.58
C GLU A 442 -27.66 -29.84 19.28
N SER A 443 -26.53 -29.13 19.20
CA SER A 443 -26.07 -28.45 18.00
C SER A 443 -25.82 -29.41 16.84
N PHE A 444 -25.22 -30.57 17.11
CA PHE A 444 -25.01 -31.60 16.10
C PHE A 444 -26.35 -32.16 15.56
N ALA A 445 -27.32 -32.39 16.44
CA ALA A 445 -28.66 -32.82 16.05
C ALA A 445 -29.41 -31.77 15.19
N LYS A 446 -29.21 -30.48 15.48
CA LYS A 446 -29.72 -29.38 14.66
C LYS A 446 -29.08 -29.39 13.27
N TYR A 447 -27.77 -29.57 13.18
CA TYR A 447 -27.09 -29.67 11.89
C TYR A 447 -27.56 -30.87 11.07
N CYS A 448 -27.74 -32.04 11.70
CA CYS A 448 -28.39 -33.20 11.06
C CYS A 448 -29.78 -32.86 10.51
N SER A 449 -30.58 -32.11 11.27
CA SER A 449 -31.92 -31.69 10.88
C SER A 449 -31.90 -30.68 9.72
N GLN A 450 -30.92 -29.77 9.68
CA GLN A 450 -30.71 -28.83 8.57
C GLN A 450 -30.37 -29.54 7.26
N LEU A 451 -29.57 -30.62 7.33
CA LEU A 451 -29.25 -31.47 6.17
C LEU A 451 -30.40 -32.43 5.79
N GLY A 452 -31.46 -32.51 6.59
CA GLY A 452 -32.60 -33.40 6.35
C GLY A 452 -32.30 -34.88 6.58
N ILE A 453 -31.27 -35.20 7.37
CA ILE A 453 -30.88 -36.58 7.70
C ILE A 453 -31.43 -37.01 9.06
N GLN A 454 -31.47 -38.33 9.31
CA GLN A 454 -31.88 -38.85 10.61
C GLN A 454 -30.81 -38.55 11.66
N VAL A 455 -31.21 -37.90 12.76
CA VAL A 455 -30.31 -37.60 13.89
C VAL A 455 -29.77 -38.90 14.48
N LYS A 456 -28.45 -39.05 14.41
CA LYS A 456 -27.67 -40.13 14.98
C LYS A 456 -26.40 -39.53 15.58
N LEU A 457 -26.02 -39.91 16.80
CA LEU A 457 -24.88 -39.35 17.54
C LEU A 457 -23.64 -40.26 17.50
N ASP A 458 -23.63 -41.26 16.61
CA ASP A 458 -22.61 -42.31 16.51
C ASP A 458 -21.84 -42.26 15.18
N GLY A 459 -21.91 -41.16 14.43
CA GLY A 459 -21.18 -40.99 13.18
C GLY A 459 -20.82 -39.54 12.86
N SER A 460 -20.08 -39.34 11.78
CA SER A 460 -19.59 -38.04 11.32
C SER A 460 -20.33 -37.53 10.08
N ILE A 461 -20.46 -36.21 9.99
CA ILE A 461 -20.84 -35.52 8.75
C ILE A 461 -19.55 -34.95 8.14
N ILE A 462 -19.28 -35.31 6.88
CA ILE A 462 -18.05 -34.93 6.19
C ILE A 462 -18.31 -33.72 5.30
N LEU A 463 -17.47 -32.68 5.41
CA LEU A 463 -17.47 -31.57 4.46
C LEU A 463 -16.80 -32.02 3.15
N ASN A 464 -17.62 -32.44 2.18
CA ASN A 464 -17.16 -33.04 0.94
C ASN A 464 -16.90 -32.01 -0.15
N ARG A 465 -15.95 -31.10 0.07
CA ARG A 465 -15.62 -30.08 -0.93
C ARG A 465 -14.13 -29.78 -0.96
N ILE A 466 -13.61 -29.52 -2.15
CA ILE A 466 -12.23 -29.11 -2.38
C ILE A 466 -12.21 -27.93 -3.35
N TRP A 467 -11.30 -26.98 -3.10
CA TRP A 467 -11.18 -25.77 -3.93
C TRP A 467 -10.57 -26.12 -5.30
N ASP A 468 -11.25 -25.75 -6.39
CA ASP A 468 -10.69 -25.80 -7.75
C ASP A 468 -9.69 -24.65 -7.96
N SER A 469 -8.43 -24.88 -7.58
CA SER A 469 -7.33 -23.92 -7.73
C SER A 469 -6.87 -23.72 -9.18
N ILE A 470 -7.38 -24.53 -10.13
CA ILE A 470 -6.97 -24.49 -11.54
C ILE A 470 -7.85 -23.52 -12.33
N ASN A 471 -9.16 -23.59 -12.13
CA ASN A 471 -10.12 -22.76 -12.85
C ASN A 471 -10.60 -21.55 -12.04
N SER A 472 -10.39 -21.54 -10.72
CA SER A 472 -10.77 -20.43 -9.84
C SER A 472 -9.58 -19.88 -9.07
N ASN A 473 -9.73 -18.70 -8.45
CA ASN A 473 -8.67 -18.04 -7.68
C ASN A 473 -8.98 -18.01 -6.20
N PHE A 474 -7.98 -17.69 -5.36
CA PHE A 474 -8.11 -17.78 -3.91
C PHE A 474 -9.17 -16.84 -3.31
N ARG A 475 -9.56 -15.78 -4.04
CA ARG A 475 -10.55 -14.79 -3.62
C ARG A 475 -11.97 -15.23 -3.98
N TYR A 476 -12.14 -15.85 -5.14
CA TYR A 476 -13.43 -16.37 -5.64
C TYR A 476 -13.32 -17.89 -5.78
N LYS A 477 -13.20 -18.58 -4.65
CA LYS A 477 -13.04 -20.04 -4.61
C LYS A 477 -14.31 -20.71 -5.14
N GLU A 478 -14.17 -21.49 -6.20
CA GLU A 478 -15.18 -22.46 -6.62
C GLU A 478 -14.83 -23.83 -6.04
N TYR A 479 -15.83 -24.53 -5.51
CA TYR A 479 -15.63 -25.82 -4.86
C TYR A 479 -16.27 -26.95 -5.68
N VAL A 480 -15.57 -28.07 -5.77
CA VAL A 480 -16.07 -29.33 -6.34
C VAL A 480 -16.10 -30.41 -5.25
N PRO A 481 -16.90 -31.49 -5.41
CA PRO A 481 -16.88 -32.61 -4.49
C PRO A 481 -15.46 -33.18 -4.36
N PHE A 482 -15.00 -33.48 -3.13
CA PHE A 482 -13.64 -33.97 -2.89
C PHE A 482 -13.54 -35.49 -3.12
N VAL A 483 -14.41 -36.24 -2.47
CA VAL A 483 -14.48 -37.71 -2.53
C VAL A 483 -15.83 -38.17 -3.07
N ARG A 484 -15.87 -39.41 -3.55
CA ARG A 484 -17.12 -40.11 -3.89
C ARG A 484 -17.92 -40.40 -2.62
N GLU A 485 -19.24 -40.33 -2.74
CA GLU A 485 -20.18 -40.48 -1.62
C GLU A 485 -20.60 -41.94 -1.41
N ASP A 486 -19.63 -42.86 -1.40
CA ASP A 486 -19.87 -44.32 -1.37
C ASP A 486 -19.30 -45.03 -0.13
N ALA A 487 -18.54 -44.33 0.72
CA ALA A 487 -18.00 -44.92 1.94
C ALA A 487 -19.01 -44.88 3.10
N ASP A 488 -19.26 -46.05 3.71
CA ASP A 488 -20.09 -46.18 4.92
C ASP A 488 -19.34 -45.76 6.20
N THR A 489 -18.00 -45.82 6.18
CA THR A 489 -17.12 -45.54 7.32
C THR A 489 -15.86 -44.80 6.86
N ILE A 490 -15.29 -43.98 7.75
CA ILE A 490 -14.02 -43.29 7.52
C ILE A 490 -13.03 -43.58 8.65
N THR A 491 -11.75 -43.66 8.31
CA THR A 491 -10.67 -43.90 9.27
C THR A 491 -9.99 -42.57 9.60
N LEU A 492 -9.89 -42.25 10.90
CA LEU A 492 -9.20 -41.07 11.40
C LEU A 492 -7.97 -41.51 12.20
N GLN A 493 -6.80 -40.98 11.85
CA GLN A 493 -5.53 -41.25 12.52
C GLN A 493 -5.16 -40.06 13.41
N SER A 494 -4.64 -40.34 14.60
CA SER A 494 -4.14 -39.30 15.51
C SER A 494 -2.91 -38.60 14.93
N VAL A 495 -2.84 -37.28 15.09
CA VAL A 495 -1.63 -36.49 14.77
C VAL A 495 -0.58 -36.62 15.88
N GLU A 496 -1.01 -36.77 17.13
CA GLU A 496 -0.12 -36.80 18.30
C GLU A 496 0.37 -38.20 18.66
N GLN A 497 -0.44 -39.23 18.39
CA GLN A 497 -0.20 -40.60 18.86
C GLN A 497 -0.02 -41.55 17.68
N GLU A 498 1.23 -41.86 17.39
CA GLU A 498 1.63 -42.71 16.27
C GLU A 498 0.95 -44.10 16.35
N GLY A 499 0.27 -44.49 15.26
CA GLY A 499 -0.36 -45.81 15.11
C GLY A 499 -1.72 -45.98 15.79
N LYS A 500 -2.33 -44.91 16.32
CA LYS A 500 -3.72 -44.95 16.80
C LYS A 500 -4.69 -44.42 15.75
N GLU A 501 -5.76 -45.19 15.55
CA GLU A 501 -6.80 -44.89 14.56
C GLU A 501 -8.20 -45.12 15.17
N ALA A 502 -9.18 -44.38 14.67
CA ALA A 502 -10.59 -44.51 14.98
C ALA A 502 -11.38 -44.70 13.68
N GLU A 503 -12.18 -45.75 13.59
CA GLU A 503 -13.16 -45.92 12.51
C GLU A 503 -14.48 -45.27 12.93
N VAL A 504 -14.97 -44.36 12.09
CA VAL A 504 -16.17 -43.56 12.36
C VAL A 504 -17.19 -43.78 11.24
N PRO A 505 -18.46 -44.12 11.54
CA PRO A 505 -19.52 -44.20 10.54
C PRO A 505 -19.77 -42.85 9.85
N VAL A 506 -19.97 -42.86 8.53
CA VAL A 506 -20.33 -41.66 7.77
C VAL A 506 -21.86 -41.52 7.76
N LEU A 507 -22.36 -40.41 8.30
CA LEU A 507 -23.79 -40.12 8.32
C LEU A 507 -24.26 -39.43 7.04
N ALA A 508 -23.45 -38.49 6.54
CA ALA A 508 -23.71 -37.74 5.32
C ALA A 508 -22.45 -37.03 4.83
N TYR A 509 -22.45 -36.73 3.53
CA TYR A 509 -21.54 -35.79 2.91
C TYR A 509 -22.27 -34.45 2.73
N ALA A 510 -21.70 -33.38 3.24
CA ALA A 510 -22.24 -32.03 3.17
C ALA A 510 -21.36 -31.15 2.28
N GLN A 511 -21.99 -30.28 1.48
CA GLN A 511 -21.28 -29.25 0.70
C GLN A 511 -21.16 -27.93 1.47
N GLU A 512 -22.01 -27.73 2.47
CA GLU A 512 -22.05 -26.54 3.32
C GLU A 512 -21.79 -26.94 4.78
N PRO A 513 -20.84 -26.28 5.46
CA PRO A 513 -20.59 -26.51 6.88
C PRO A 513 -21.75 -25.96 7.72
N PRO A 514 -21.88 -26.35 9.00
CA PRO A 514 -22.72 -25.62 9.94
C PRO A 514 -22.23 -24.16 10.02
N VAL A 515 -23.15 -23.25 10.36
CA VAL A 515 -22.84 -21.82 10.47
C VAL A 515 -21.91 -21.59 11.67
N LEU A 516 -20.61 -21.52 11.40
CA LEU A 516 -19.54 -21.29 12.38
C LEU A 516 -18.62 -20.16 11.89
N ARG A 517 -17.97 -19.47 12.83
CA ARG A 517 -16.92 -18.49 12.55
C ARG A 517 -15.58 -19.23 12.41
N GLU A 518 -15.46 -20.07 11.39
CA GLU A 518 -14.29 -20.91 11.14
C GLU A 518 -13.94 -20.97 9.65
N GLU A 519 -12.65 -20.85 9.34
CA GLU A 519 -12.13 -21.12 7.99
C GLU A 519 -11.40 -22.46 7.97
N TYR A 520 -11.78 -23.29 7.00
CA TYR A 520 -11.20 -24.61 6.83
C TYR A 520 -10.11 -24.60 5.76
N GLU A 521 -9.07 -25.40 5.98
CA GLU A 521 -7.99 -25.57 4.99
C GLU A 521 -8.55 -26.04 3.64
N ASN A 522 -7.96 -25.57 2.54
CA ASN A 522 -8.49 -25.79 1.18
C ASN A 522 -8.50 -27.26 0.75
N TYR A 523 -7.61 -28.09 1.33
CA TYR A 523 -7.38 -29.48 0.97
C TYR A 523 -7.57 -30.40 2.17
N ALA A 524 -8.61 -30.13 2.96
CA ALA A 524 -8.94 -30.87 4.15
C ALA A 524 -10.31 -31.53 4.05
N LEU A 525 -10.42 -32.73 4.61
CA LEU A 525 -11.68 -33.47 4.71
C LEU A 525 -12.27 -33.27 6.11
N VAL A 526 -12.87 -32.10 6.32
CA VAL A 526 -13.37 -31.68 7.64
C VAL A 526 -14.47 -32.61 8.13
N GLN A 527 -14.38 -33.01 9.40
CA GLN A 527 -15.33 -33.89 10.07
C GLN A 527 -16.13 -33.08 11.09
N PHE A 528 -17.45 -33.14 11.02
CA PHE A 528 -18.33 -32.68 12.11
C PHE A 528 -18.77 -33.90 12.89
N ILE A 529 -18.58 -33.90 14.20
CA ILE A 529 -18.99 -35.00 15.08
C ILE A 529 -19.69 -34.46 16.33
N SER A 530 -20.52 -35.29 16.93
CA SER A 530 -21.15 -34.96 18.21
C SER A 530 -20.20 -35.26 19.39
N PHE A 531 -20.44 -34.58 20.50
CA PHE A 531 -19.74 -34.79 21.76
C PHE A 531 -19.82 -36.26 22.23
N SER A 532 -20.99 -36.88 22.10
CA SER A 532 -21.19 -38.30 22.44
C SER A 532 -20.26 -39.24 21.67
N LEU A 533 -20.05 -39.01 20.38
CA LEU A 533 -19.09 -39.77 19.58
C LEU A 533 -17.66 -39.44 19.99
N TRP A 534 -17.32 -38.15 20.15
CA TRP A 534 -16.00 -37.72 20.57
C TRP A 534 -15.56 -38.36 21.88
N ASN A 535 -16.45 -38.42 22.87
CA ASN A 535 -16.15 -39.04 24.16
C ASN A 535 -15.84 -40.55 24.04
N GLN A 536 -16.34 -41.23 23.01
CA GLN A 536 -16.02 -42.65 22.73
C GLN A 536 -14.65 -42.80 22.07
N ILE A 537 -14.30 -41.92 21.13
CA ILE A 537 -13.07 -42.03 20.33
C ILE A 537 -11.89 -41.20 20.87
N TYR A 538 -12.10 -40.35 21.89
CA TYR A 538 -11.08 -39.48 22.48
C TYR A 538 -9.82 -40.24 22.89
N GLY A 539 -9.96 -41.42 23.50
CA GLY A 539 -8.82 -42.23 23.94
C GLY A 539 -7.99 -42.82 22.79
N GLN A 540 -8.52 -42.82 21.57
CA GLN A 540 -7.84 -43.25 20.36
C GLN A 540 -7.14 -42.06 19.69
N LEU A 541 -7.82 -40.93 19.53
CA LEU A 541 -7.31 -39.79 18.77
C LEU A 541 -6.46 -38.80 19.61
N GLY A 542 -6.81 -38.55 20.88
CA GLY A 542 -6.13 -37.54 21.70
C GLY A 542 -6.28 -36.10 21.18
N GLY A 543 -5.62 -35.15 21.84
CA GLY A 543 -5.29 -33.83 21.26
C GLY A 543 -6.43 -32.91 20.85
N ALA A 544 -7.40 -32.63 21.74
CA ALA A 544 -8.28 -31.48 21.50
C ALA A 544 -7.49 -30.17 21.62
N GLU A 545 -7.82 -29.15 20.82
CA GLU A 545 -7.38 -27.79 21.10
C GLU A 545 -7.75 -27.43 22.55
N THR A 546 -6.93 -26.61 23.19
CA THR A 546 -7.11 -26.23 24.60
C THR A 546 -8.41 -25.46 24.82
N ASP A 547 -8.81 -24.68 23.83
CA ASP A 547 -9.91 -23.73 23.97
C ASP A 547 -11.23 -24.30 23.47
N LEU A 548 -12.31 -23.83 24.09
CA LEU A 548 -13.69 -24.16 23.72
C LEU A 548 -14.38 -22.91 23.19
N TYR A 549 -15.12 -23.08 22.11
CA TYR A 549 -15.73 -21.99 21.38
C TYR A 549 -17.25 -22.04 21.53
N ILE A 550 -17.84 -20.89 21.82
CA ILE A 550 -19.28 -20.71 21.88
C ILE A 550 -19.68 -19.63 20.89
N ARG A 551 -20.40 -20.03 19.86
CA ARG A 551 -20.92 -19.12 18.85
C ARG A 551 -22.39 -18.85 19.16
N VAL A 552 -22.74 -17.58 19.36
CA VAL A 552 -24.12 -17.13 19.57
C VAL A 552 -24.57 -16.26 18.41
N LEU A 553 -25.76 -16.57 17.87
CA LEU A 553 -26.48 -15.76 16.89
C LEU A 553 -27.70 -15.15 17.56
N ALA A 554 -27.83 -13.84 17.46
CA ALA A 554 -28.96 -13.09 17.98
C ALA A 554 -30.11 -13.06 16.96
N GLU A 555 -31.31 -12.66 17.41
CA GLU A 555 -32.44 -12.44 16.51
C GLU A 555 -32.10 -11.39 15.43
N ASP A 556 -32.64 -11.61 14.23
CA ASP A 556 -32.34 -10.84 13.03
C ASP A 556 -32.55 -9.33 13.25
N GLY A 557 -31.47 -8.54 13.09
CA GLY A 557 -31.48 -7.09 13.30
C GLY A 557 -31.11 -6.61 14.71
N ALA A 558 -30.48 -7.45 15.53
CA ALA A 558 -29.98 -7.07 16.85
C ALA A 558 -29.14 -5.78 16.85
N THR A 559 -29.37 -4.92 17.84
CA THR A 559 -28.65 -3.65 18.06
C THR A 559 -27.44 -3.84 18.95
N LEU A 560 -26.49 -2.89 18.93
CA LEU A 560 -25.30 -2.92 19.80
C LEU A 560 -25.67 -3.03 21.28
N ASP A 561 -26.71 -2.33 21.73
CA ASP A 561 -27.17 -2.37 23.12
C ASP A 561 -27.72 -3.76 23.49
N GLU A 562 -28.41 -4.43 22.57
CA GLU A 562 -28.94 -5.79 22.76
C GLU A 562 -27.78 -6.80 22.82
N LEU A 563 -26.78 -6.68 21.94
CA LEU A 563 -25.60 -7.55 21.98
C LEU A 563 -24.74 -7.31 23.24
N ASN A 564 -24.58 -6.07 23.69
CA ASN A 564 -23.91 -5.77 24.96
C ASN A 564 -24.67 -6.34 26.17
N THR A 565 -26.01 -6.35 26.11
CA THR A 565 -26.84 -6.98 27.14
C THR A 565 -26.61 -8.49 27.13
N LEU A 566 -26.58 -9.10 25.95
CA LEU A 566 -26.31 -10.53 25.77
C LEU A 566 -24.91 -10.92 26.28
N GLU A 567 -23.87 -10.14 25.97
CA GLU A 567 -22.53 -10.32 26.53
C GLU A 567 -22.55 -10.27 28.06
N THR A 568 -23.30 -9.34 28.64
CA THR A 568 -23.43 -9.23 30.10
C THR A 568 -24.09 -10.48 30.68
N GLU A 569 -25.17 -10.98 30.07
CA GLU A 569 -25.86 -12.20 30.52
C GLU A 569 -24.98 -13.45 30.38
N LEU A 570 -24.26 -13.60 29.26
CA LEU A 570 -23.29 -14.68 29.04
C LEU A 570 -22.12 -14.60 30.03
N SER A 571 -21.62 -13.40 30.33
CA SER A 571 -20.56 -13.19 31.30
C SER A 571 -20.96 -13.66 32.71
N VAL A 572 -22.23 -13.49 33.09
CA VAL A 572 -22.75 -13.93 34.38
C VAL A 572 -22.89 -15.45 34.43
N MET A 573 -23.29 -16.08 33.32
CA MET A 573 -23.38 -17.54 33.23
C MET A 573 -22.02 -18.24 33.26
N LEU A 574 -20.99 -17.66 32.66
CA LEU A 574 -19.66 -18.27 32.57
C LEU A 574 -18.72 -17.83 33.70
N GLY A 575 -18.88 -16.62 34.22
CA GLY A 575 -17.91 -15.89 35.06
C GLY A 575 -17.63 -16.44 36.45
N GLN A 576 -18.24 -17.56 36.87
CA GLN A 576 -17.89 -18.22 38.12
C GLN A 576 -16.90 -19.38 37.94
N ASP A 577 -16.91 -20.03 36.79
CA ASP A 577 -16.27 -21.34 36.61
C ASP A 577 -15.19 -21.34 35.53
N TYR A 578 -15.18 -20.36 34.62
CA TYR A 578 -14.27 -20.35 33.47
C TYR A 578 -13.58 -19.01 33.24
N VAL A 579 -12.38 -19.07 32.65
CA VAL A 579 -11.69 -17.92 32.06
C VAL A 579 -12.09 -17.86 30.58
N PHE A 580 -12.56 -16.70 30.14
CA PHE A 580 -13.02 -16.54 28.76
C PHE A 580 -12.80 -15.14 28.22
N GLU A 581 -12.77 -15.06 26.90
CA GLU A 581 -12.81 -13.82 26.13
C GLU A 581 -14.12 -13.78 25.33
N MET A 582 -14.68 -12.59 25.18
CA MET A 582 -15.89 -12.38 24.39
C MET A 582 -15.67 -11.29 23.36
N GLU A 583 -16.21 -11.53 22.18
CA GLU A 583 -16.22 -10.59 21.08
C GLU A 583 -17.66 -10.35 20.63
N ASN A 584 -17.97 -9.10 20.31
CA ASN A 584 -19.25 -8.67 19.75
C ASN A 584 -19.03 -8.17 18.32
N ARG A 585 -19.79 -8.75 17.38
CA ARG A 585 -19.69 -8.44 15.96
C ARG A 585 -19.82 -6.95 15.65
N ILE A 586 -20.81 -6.28 16.23
CA ILE A 586 -21.08 -4.87 15.91
C ILE A 586 -19.97 -3.98 16.48
N GLN A 587 -19.48 -4.31 17.68
CA GLN A 587 -18.34 -3.61 18.27
C GLN A 587 -17.07 -3.79 17.44
N GLU A 588 -16.73 -5.04 17.10
CA GLU A 588 -15.61 -5.37 16.19
C GLU A 588 -15.72 -4.66 14.84
N ARG A 589 -16.93 -4.58 14.27
CA ARG A 589 -17.17 -3.82 13.03
C ARG A 589 -16.85 -2.34 13.20
N LEU A 590 -17.31 -1.73 14.29
CA LEU A 590 -17.04 -0.32 14.57
C LEU A 590 -15.54 -0.06 14.76
N ASP A 591 -14.84 -0.96 15.47
CA ASP A 591 -13.40 -0.85 15.69
C ASP A 591 -12.62 -0.97 14.37
N ASN A 592 -12.98 -1.95 13.53
CA ASN A 592 -12.41 -2.11 12.20
C ASN A 592 -12.73 -0.91 11.27
N ASP A 593 -13.97 -0.43 11.26
CA ASP A 593 -14.38 0.75 10.48
C ASP A 593 -13.60 2.00 10.93
N ASN A 594 -13.40 2.19 12.23
CA ASN A 594 -12.61 3.29 12.78
C ASN A 594 -11.13 3.19 12.37
N MET A 595 -10.56 1.98 12.37
CA MET A 595 -9.20 1.72 11.88
C MET A 595 -9.06 2.05 10.39
N ILE A 596 -9.99 1.56 9.55
CA ILE A 596 -10.02 1.83 8.11
C ILE A 596 -10.19 3.34 7.85
N GLN A 597 -11.04 4.03 8.60
CA GLN A 597 -11.19 5.49 8.50
C GLN A 597 -9.90 6.24 8.85
N GLY A 598 -9.20 5.82 9.91
CA GLY A 598 -7.90 6.36 10.29
C GLY A 598 -6.87 6.20 9.16
N TYR A 599 -6.81 5.02 8.54
CA TYR A 599 -5.97 4.77 7.37
C TYR A 599 -6.35 5.65 6.17
N MET A 600 -7.64 5.72 5.82
CA MET A 600 -8.15 6.56 4.73
C MET A 600 -7.79 8.04 4.92
N LEU A 601 -7.75 8.52 6.17
CA LEU A 601 -7.38 9.90 6.47
C LEU A 601 -5.90 10.19 6.18
N ILE A 602 -5.00 9.30 6.60
CA ILE A 602 -3.55 9.40 6.31
C ILE A 602 -3.33 9.44 4.80
N VAL A 603 -3.96 8.50 4.12
CA VAL A 603 -3.94 8.36 2.67
C VAL A 603 -4.49 9.58 1.94
N GLY A 604 -5.63 10.09 2.40
CA GLY A 604 -6.26 11.30 1.87
C GLY A 604 -5.36 12.52 2.01
N ALA A 605 -4.66 12.65 3.14
CA ALA A 605 -3.68 13.71 3.35
C ALA A 605 -2.52 13.61 2.34
N ILE A 606 -1.96 12.42 2.10
CA ILE A 606 -0.92 12.22 1.09
C ILE A 606 -1.42 12.60 -0.31
N CYS A 607 -2.62 12.16 -0.69
CA CYS A 607 -3.22 12.50 -1.98
C CYS A 607 -3.45 14.03 -2.15
N PHE A 608 -3.84 14.71 -1.07
CA PHE A 608 -3.95 16.16 -1.05
C PHE A 608 -2.59 16.85 -1.24
N LEU A 609 -1.53 16.35 -0.60
CA LEU A 609 -0.17 16.86 -0.81
C LEU A 609 0.27 16.69 -2.27
N LEU A 610 0.02 15.54 -2.90
CA LEU A 610 0.30 15.31 -4.32
C LEU A 610 -0.45 16.27 -5.24
N THR A 611 -1.70 16.58 -4.89
CA THR A 611 -2.53 17.57 -5.58
C THR A 611 -1.90 18.96 -5.52
N LEU A 612 -1.45 19.39 -4.34
CA LEU A 612 -0.78 20.68 -4.15
C LEU A 612 0.53 20.76 -4.93
N ILE A 613 1.34 19.70 -4.94
CA ILE A 613 2.58 19.63 -5.74
C ILE A 613 2.26 19.81 -7.23
N GLY A 614 1.24 19.11 -7.73
CA GLY A 614 0.80 19.21 -9.12
C GLY A 614 0.33 20.61 -9.49
N ILE A 615 -0.51 21.22 -8.66
CA ILE A 615 -1.03 22.57 -8.88
C ILE A 615 0.10 23.62 -8.87
N ALA A 616 1.01 23.54 -7.89
CA ALA A 616 2.14 24.46 -7.80
C ALA A 616 3.03 24.37 -9.05
N ASN A 617 3.25 23.16 -9.55
CA ASN A 617 4.01 22.89 -10.76
C ASN A 617 3.34 23.49 -12.01
N VAL A 618 2.03 23.23 -12.18
CA VAL A 618 1.20 23.81 -13.25
C VAL A 618 1.36 25.33 -13.29
N PHE A 619 1.17 25.95 -12.13
CA PHE A 619 1.14 27.41 -12.01
C PHE A 619 2.51 28.02 -12.31
N SER A 620 3.58 27.50 -11.69
CA SER A 620 4.96 27.96 -11.89
C SER A 620 5.39 27.83 -13.35
N ASN A 621 5.11 26.68 -13.97
CA ASN A 621 5.45 26.41 -15.36
C ASN A 621 4.75 27.35 -16.34
N THR A 622 3.45 27.54 -16.16
CA THR A 622 2.62 28.36 -17.05
C THR A 622 3.06 29.82 -16.98
N LEU A 623 3.33 30.33 -15.78
CA LEU A 623 3.79 31.71 -15.59
C LEU A 623 5.19 31.93 -16.19
N GLY A 624 6.11 30.98 -16.00
CA GLY A 624 7.44 31.00 -16.61
C GLY A 624 7.38 31.01 -18.14
N PHE A 625 6.51 30.20 -18.74
CA PHE A 625 6.29 30.14 -20.18
C PHE A 625 5.76 31.48 -20.75
N LEU A 626 4.78 32.08 -20.09
CA LEU A 626 4.25 33.39 -20.47
C LEU A 626 5.30 34.49 -20.41
N HIS A 627 6.12 34.48 -19.35
CA HIS A 627 7.17 35.46 -19.18
C HIS A 627 8.21 35.40 -20.30
N GLN A 628 8.65 34.19 -20.68
CA GLN A 628 9.60 33.99 -21.77
C GLN A 628 9.07 34.49 -23.14
N ARG A 629 7.75 34.57 -23.32
CA ARG A 629 7.10 34.91 -24.60
C ARG A 629 6.59 36.35 -24.69
N ARG A 630 6.90 37.20 -23.71
CA ARG A 630 6.44 38.60 -23.68
C ARG A 630 6.74 39.38 -24.98
N ARG A 631 7.92 39.21 -25.58
CA ARG A 631 8.30 39.87 -26.86
C ARG A 631 7.48 39.36 -28.06
N GLU A 632 7.10 38.08 -28.05
CA GLU A 632 6.26 37.49 -29.09
C GLU A 632 4.86 38.10 -29.05
N PHE A 633 4.27 38.22 -27.84
CA PHE A 633 2.95 38.84 -27.66
C PHE A 633 2.95 40.33 -28.00
N ALA A 634 4.01 41.07 -27.67
CA ALA A 634 4.17 42.45 -28.07
C ALA A 634 4.18 42.61 -29.60
N ARG A 635 4.89 41.72 -30.33
CA ARG A 635 4.87 41.71 -31.81
C ARG A 635 3.49 41.42 -32.38
N TYR A 636 2.76 40.47 -31.83
CA TYR A 636 1.39 40.20 -32.30
C TYR A 636 0.49 41.43 -32.14
N LEU A 637 0.56 42.11 -30.99
CA LEU A 637 -0.17 43.37 -30.79
C LEU A 637 0.27 44.47 -31.78
N SER A 638 1.58 44.59 -32.07
CA SER A 638 2.09 45.57 -33.04
C SER A 638 1.63 45.30 -34.47
N ILE A 639 1.44 44.03 -34.85
CA ILE A 639 0.95 43.62 -36.17
C ILE A 639 -0.59 43.79 -36.28
N GLY A 640 -1.26 44.17 -35.19
CA GLY A 640 -2.69 44.45 -35.16
C GLY A 640 -3.56 43.33 -34.57
N MET A 641 -2.96 42.33 -33.90
CA MET A 641 -3.74 41.32 -33.18
C MET A 641 -4.52 42.00 -32.05
N THR A 642 -5.84 41.80 -32.02
CA THR A 642 -6.68 42.38 -30.97
C THR A 642 -6.43 41.68 -29.63
N PRO A 643 -6.60 42.37 -28.48
CA PRO A 643 -6.52 41.73 -27.16
C PRO A 643 -7.49 40.56 -26.99
N VAL A 644 -8.63 40.58 -27.70
CA VAL A 644 -9.60 39.48 -27.74
C VAL A 644 -9.02 38.26 -28.47
N GLY A 645 -8.38 38.46 -29.62
CA GLY A 645 -7.67 37.40 -30.33
C GLY A 645 -6.56 36.79 -29.48
N MET A 646 -5.80 37.61 -28.75
CA MET A 646 -4.76 37.12 -27.84
C MET A 646 -5.33 36.26 -26.71
N ARG A 647 -6.47 36.66 -26.12
CA ARG A 647 -7.16 35.82 -25.11
C ARG A 647 -7.59 34.47 -25.67
N LYS A 648 -8.12 34.42 -26.91
CA LYS A 648 -8.46 33.14 -27.57
C LYS A 648 -7.23 32.24 -27.72
N MET A 649 -6.10 32.81 -28.14
CA MET A 649 -4.84 32.08 -28.24
C MET A 649 -4.39 31.51 -26.87
N PHE A 650 -4.49 32.30 -25.80
CA PHE A 650 -4.19 31.83 -24.44
C PHE A 650 -5.12 30.69 -23.99
N CYS A 651 -6.41 30.74 -24.29
CA CYS A 651 -7.33 29.64 -23.98
C CYS A 651 -6.92 28.34 -24.70
N ILE A 652 -6.51 28.43 -25.96
CA ILE A 652 -6.06 27.27 -26.73
C ILE A 652 -4.75 26.70 -26.15
N GLU A 653 -3.81 27.57 -25.79
CA GLU A 653 -2.56 27.13 -25.15
C GLU A 653 -2.80 26.49 -23.79
N ALA A 654 -3.67 27.08 -22.96
CA ALA A 654 -4.10 26.53 -21.69
C ALA A 654 -4.68 25.11 -21.86
N LEU A 655 -5.55 24.92 -22.86
CA LEU A 655 -6.16 23.63 -23.16
C LEU A 655 -5.11 22.58 -23.54
N VAL A 656 -4.12 22.93 -24.37
CA VAL A 656 -3.07 21.98 -24.77
C VAL A 656 -2.10 21.69 -23.61
N ILE A 657 -1.84 22.66 -22.74
CA ILE A 657 -0.95 22.49 -21.58
C ILE A 657 -1.56 21.60 -20.52
N ALA A 658 -2.83 21.81 -20.20
CA ALA A 658 -3.56 20.96 -19.27
C ALA A 658 -3.90 19.59 -19.88
N GLY A 659 -4.33 19.56 -21.15
CA GLY A 659 -4.86 18.35 -21.78
C GLY A 659 -3.80 17.32 -22.20
N ARG A 660 -2.61 17.75 -22.64
CA ARG A 660 -1.56 16.79 -23.08
C ARG A 660 -1.12 15.82 -21.98
N PRO A 661 -0.80 16.28 -20.75
CA PRO A 661 -0.47 15.39 -19.66
C PRO A 661 -1.55 14.33 -19.44
N LEU A 662 -2.82 14.74 -19.44
CA LEU A 662 -3.97 13.84 -19.24
C LEU A 662 -4.07 12.76 -20.31
N LEU A 663 -3.85 13.12 -21.58
CA LEU A 663 -3.85 12.16 -22.68
C LEU A 663 -2.70 11.14 -22.60
N ILE A 664 -1.60 11.49 -21.93
CA ILE A 664 -0.46 10.58 -21.73
C ILE A 664 -0.69 9.72 -20.49
N THR A 665 -1.20 10.31 -19.42
CA THR A 665 -1.33 9.64 -18.12
C THR A 665 -2.47 8.64 -18.11
N LEU A 666 -3.64 8.96 -18.67
CA LEU A 666 -4.81 8.07 -18.61
C LEU A 666 -4.51 6.65 -19.18
N PRO A 667 -3.90 6.48 -20.37
CA PRO A 667 -3.54 5.15 -20.86
C PRO A 667 -2.53 4.43 -19.96
N ILE A 668 -1.55 5.15 -19.41
CA ILE A 668 -0.55 4.56 -18.50
C ILE A 668 -1.25 4.10 -17.22
N THR A 669 -2.15 4.91 -16.65
CA THR A 669 -2.94 4.56 -15.47
C THR A 669 -3.80 3.33 -15.75
N VAL A 670 -4.48 3.24 -16.90
CA VAL A 670 -5.27 2.05 -17.27
C VAL A 670 -4.41 0.79 -17.34
N ILE A 671 -3.23 0.86 -17.97
CA ILE A 671 -2.29 -0.28 -18.05
C ILE A 671 -1.81 -0.67 -16.64
N SER A 672 -1.37 0.30 -15.84
CA SER A 672 -0.90 0.05 -14.47
C SER A 672 -1.99 -0.55 -13.59
N VAL A 673 -3.21 -0.01 -13.64
CA VAL A 673 -4.35 -0.54 -12.89
C VAL A 673 -4.71 -1.95 -13.35
N SER A 674 -4.68 -2.22 -14.65
CA SER A 674 -4.90 -3.59 -15.17
C SER A 674 -3.87 -4.56 -14.61
N LEU A 675 -2.58 -4.19 -14.57
CA LEU A 675 -1.53 -5.02 -13.97
C LEU A 675 -1.77 -5.24 -12.48
N MET A 676 -2.22 -4.21 -11.76
CA MET A 676 -2.52 -4.32 -10.33
C MET A 676 -3.72 -5.23 -10.05
N ILE A 677 -4.80 -5.11 -10.83
CA ILE A 677 -5.97 -5.99 -10.72
C ILE A 677 -5.56 -7.45 -10.94
N THR A 678 -4.77 -7.71 -11.99
CA THR A 678 -4.24 -9.06 -12.27
C THR A 678 -3.35 -9.57 -11.14
N ALA A 679 -2.43 -8.73 -10.62
CA ALA A 679 -1.55 -9.11 -9.51
C ALA A 679 -2.30 -9.37 -8.19
N SER A 680 -3.45 -8.71 -7.98
CA SER A 680 -4.29 -8.89 -6.79
C SER A 680 -5.39 -9.94 -6.95
N TYR A 681 -5.45 -10.62 -8.11
CA TYR A 681 -6.47 -11.62 -8.45
C TYR A 681 -7.91 -11.12 -8.26
N LEU A 682 -8.13 -9.81 -8.46
CA LEU A 682 -9.44 -9.17 -8.32
C LEU A 682 -10.22 -9.22 -9.63
N ASP A 683 -11.55 -9.34 -9.56
CA ASP A 683 -12.40 -9.18 -10.73
C ASP A 683 -12.34 -7.71 -11.22
N PRO A 684 -11.98 -7.44 -12.48
CA PRO A 684 -12.05 -6.11 -13.05
C PRO A 684 -13.41 -5.40 -12.84
N ALA A 685 -14.52 -6.14 -12.82
CA ALA A 685 -15.86 -5.57 -12.63
C ALA A 685 -16.03 -4.88 -11.27
N GLU A 686 -15.48 -5.46 -10.19
CA GLU A 686 -15.54 -4.88 -8.85
C GLU A 686 -14.77 -3.56 -8.76
N PHE A 687 -13.59 -3.51 -9.37
CA PHE A 687 -12.84 -2.27 -9.47
C PHE A 687 -13.59 -1.23 -10.30
N LEU A 688 -14.20 -1.64 -11.42
CA LEU A 688 -14.98 -0.74 -12.29
C LEU A 688 -16.16 -0.08 -11.56
N ALA A 689 -16.77 -0.77 -10.60
CA ALA A 689 -17.85 -0.23 -9.77
C ALA A 689 -17.38 0.86 -8.79
N ASN A 690 -16.13 0.75 -8.32
CA ASN A 690 -15.57 1.60 -7.24
C ASN A 690 -14.52 2.60 -7.72
N VAL A 691 -14.30 2.74 -9.04
CA VAL A 691 -13.26 3.62 -9.61
C VAL A 691 -13.36 5.04 -9.01
N PRO A 692 -12.25 5.65 -8.56
CA PRO A 692 -12.23 6.98 -7.95
C PRO A 692 -12.36 8.10 -9.00
N VAL A 693 -13.40 8.07 -9.82
CA VAL A 693 -13.63 9.00 -10.93
C VAL A 693 -13.79 10.44 -10.43
N MET A 694 -14.51 10.65 -9.33
CA MET A 694 -14.81 11.98 -8.81
C MET A 694 -13.56 12.76 -8.36
N PRO A 695 -12.68 12.22 -7.49
CA PRO A 695 -11.41 12.88 -7.14
C PRO A 695 -10.53 13.17 -8.36
N VAL A 696 -10.46 12.25 -9.33
CA VAL A 696 -9.69 12.43 -10.56
C VAL A 696 -10.25 13.58 -11.41
N ILE A 697 -11.58 13.66 -11.60
CA ILE A 697 -12.23 14.76 -12.31
C ILE A 697 -11.98 16.09 -11.59
N LEU A 698 -12.12 16.13 -10.26
CA LEU A 698 -11.86 17.34 -9.48
C LEU A 698 -10.42 17.83 -9.65
N PHE A 699 -9.45 16.90 -9.67
CA PHE A 699 -8.05 17.27 -9.90
C PHE A 699 -7.80 17.73 -11.34
N ILE A 700 -8.43 17.10 -12.34
CA ILE A 700 -8.41 17.57 -13.73
C ILE A 700 -8.94 19.00 -13.81
N LEU A 701 -10.11 19.27 -13.21
CA LEU A 701 -10.72 20.60 -13.18
C LEU A 701 -9.82 21.61 -12.47
N ALA A 702 -9.16 21.22 -11.37
CA ALA A 702 -8.19 22.05 -10.68
C ALA A 702 -7.00 22.40 -11.60
N ILE A 703 -6.43 21.43 -12.32
CA ILE A 703 -5.35 21.68 -13.29
C ILE A 703 -5.80 22.69 -14.35
N PHE A 704 -6.95 22.47 -15.00
CA PHE A 704 -7.48 23.41 -15.99
C PHE A 704 -7.75 24.80 -15.39
N GLY A 705 -8.29 24.86 -14.17
CA GLY A 705 -8.55 26.09 -13.43
C GLY A 705 -7.27 26.88 -13.13
N PHE A 706 -6.24 26.22 -12.60
CA PHE A 706 -4.96 26.85 -12.27
C PHE A 706 -4.14 27.24 -13.50
N VAL A 707 -4.15 26.43 -14.58
CA VAL A 707 -3.56 26.84 -15.87
C VAL A 707 -4.27 28.10 -16.36
N SER A 708 -5.61 28.10 -16.38
CA SER A 708 -6.40 29.23 -16.86
C SER A 708 -6.17 30.48 -16.03
N LEU A 709 -6.09 30.34 -14.70
CA LEU A 709 -5.76 31.41 -13.77
C LEU A 709 -4.37 32.01 -14.05
N ALA A 710 -3.36 31.16 -14.26
CA ALA A 710 -2.01 31.59 -14.60
C ALA A 710 -1.97 32.37 -15.92
N TYR A 711 -2.68 31.90 -16.96
CA TYR A 711 -2.85 32.63 -18.22
C TYR A 711 -3.61 33.94 -18.07
N TYR A 712 -4.65 33.97 -17.25
CA TYR A 712 -5.40 35.18 -16.98
C TYR A 712 -4.52 36.24 -16.28
N MET A 713 -3.81 35.85 -15.22
CA MET A 713 -2.92 36.75 -14.47
C MET A 713 -1.74 37.22 -15.33
N GLY A 714 -1.04 36.30 -16.00
CA GLY A 714 0.10 36.62 -16.86
C GLY A 714 -0.31 37.46 -18.08
N GLY A 715 -1.40 37.07 -18.75
CA GLY A 715 -1.95 37.77 -19.91
C GLY A 715 -2.44 39.18 -19.58
N LYS A 716 -3.14 39.37 -18.44
CA LYS A 716 -3.58 40.70 -17.99
C LYS A 716 -2.41 41.64 -17.73
N LYS A 717 -1.28 41.13 -17.22
CA LYS A 717 -0.06 41.92 -17.01
C LYS A 717 0.58 42.33 -18.34
N ILE A 718 0.70 41.39 -19.28
CA ILE A 718 1.30 41.64 -20.60
C ILE A 718 0.48 42.63 -21.44
N VAL A 719 -0.85 42.52 -21.42
CA VAL A 719 -1.74 43.42 -22.19
C VAL A 719 -1.81 44.84 -21.61
N ARG A 720 -1.51 45.01 -20.32
CA ARG A 720 -1.49 46.33 -19.65
C ARG A 720 -0.14 47.05 -19.75
N ASP A 721 0.92 46.34 -20.07
CA ASP A 721 2.24 46.95 -20.26
C ASP A 721 2.27 47.80 -21.53
N ASN A 722 2.93 48.97 -21.48
CA ASN A 722 3.13 49.79 -22.66
C ASN A 722 3.87 49.00 -23.74
N LEU A 723 3.34 48.99 -24.96
CA LEU A 723 3.94 48.29 -26.11
C LEU A 723 5.38 48.73 -26.35
N SER A 724 5.65 50.03 -26.15
CA SER A 724 6.98 50.61 -26.23
C SER A 724 7.93 49.99 -25.21
N ASP A 725 7.51 49.80 -23.95
CA ASP A 725 8.36 49.26 -22.90
C ASP A 725 8.58 47.75 -23.06
N ALA A 726 7.56 47.03 -23.55
CA ALA A 726 7.69 45.61 -23.89
C ALA A 726 8.65 45.34 -25.07
N LEU A 727 8.76 46.29 -26.00
CA LEU A 727 9.69 46.24 -27.14
C LEU A 727 11.08 46.86 -26.83
N ARG A 728 11.14 47.85 -25.93
CA ARG A 728 12.34 48.67 -25.61
C ARG A 728 13.18 48.14 -24.43
N ASN A 729 12.73 47.12 -23.70
CA ASN A 729 13.50 46.47 -22.61
C ASN A 729 14.76 45.69 -23.09
N ASP A 730 15.62 46.34 -23.87
CA ASP A 730 17.06 46.09 -23.96
C ASP A 730 17.88 47.34 -23.54
N SER A 731 17.28 48.53 -23.34
CA SER A 731 18.10 49.73 -23.09
C SER A 731 18.40 50.06 -21.62
N ILE A 732 17.47 49.90 -20.66
CA ILE A 732 17.72 50.23 -19.24
C ILE A 732 16.70 49.49 -18.35
N SER A 733 17.12 48.45 -17.63
CA SER A 733 16.59 48.08 -16.30
C SER A 733 17.40 46.93 -15.70
#